data_AF-B6YUX7-F1
#
_entry.id   AF-B6YUX7-F1
#
_cell.length_a   1.000
_cell.length_b   1.000
_cell.length_c   1.000
_cell.angle_alpha   90.00
_cell.angle_beta   90.00
_cell.angle_gamma   90.00
#
_symmetry.space_group_name_H-M   'P 1'
#
loop_
_entity.id
_entity.type
_entity.pdbx_description
1 polymer ?
#
loop_
_entity_poly.entity_id
_entity_poly.type
_entity_poly.pdbx_seq_one_letter_code
_entity_poly.pdbx_strand_id
1 'polypeptide(L)'
;MRKGLGILMVVLLFLSLVPATKMVSAMYGTKIIDGDLSDWTSSDLITAGWDNGLAGANLSRMYIAWDDNYLYIAITTGNTQSWDVAYGIGIDVDPGTGNGYTGTSDSWGRSISFGNSYAVDYEIYFWWGWDTGMGTDNFNVWTGSGWTYNSISSVGGSFAYTGNTSTGLQTLEIKVPWEALGGRPDKVAIIAWVTGSGGSAVDSLPVDPAIDYTNIGNEWGDADTFTNLAEIYVAPKTIDGNLSDWGPSDLLVIGQDNGQAGANLGRMYVSWDDTYLYIAINTNNTASWDVAYGIGIDVDPGTGNGYTTGGDSWGRSVEFGAGYAIDYEIYFWWGWDTGMGTDNFNTWTGSGWTYNSISSVGGSFAYTGNTSTGLQTLEIAIPWSALGGKRSKFAIMAWVTGSGGSAVDSLPVDPAIDYTNIGNEWGDTDTFTNLLVGEWFLMPDLTVSITGPGVVGLNRVGNYNVTVKNKGSLPVTGATVKVYIDGNLYTNWTADLGAGEEKWFLFNWTPNATGTYTIRAVVDEENTIAEANEDNNEFVMNVDVVWVGNIDVDGNPNDWLAITIEPNSYTVQNGFFIWSDPVDDQRHDKDPYLPGRSSSHADLTEVGVTKDDRYVYFLFKFADMSNIKIGDNGATFIAVPIDYKDGGAYWFAGEMDTNTVIAWDIQMAVNLGGSEYVGQEQAVASAGNSVTSLLYFVDPEGNVIPVDGALVGVDLTKNTVEVRVPLSVFDGARNFNFQVATGFSYGPAVWNFGDPFANDGNSDIVDTITIEPTTTQELVDNIPDYYVRVTMDNIIESAGLVSVKVQRLIQYQNTFVMINKFYGIRNFEKDYARYQELASELRNMPLTDDIRKKLEQYDSELMDLLKLYNEGKSMIDLPNYAFSASLKIYRSYTGLKKMVRDLEAMIEKAKSGELEKKREMEELAKNLTKTIDGNLDDWSVEPVAEDTTGFGQDGANLKALYVDYDDQFLYIALTTENKASWRVAYGISLDYKEGGYTTGQDSWARKVSFSRGIDAQLYFYWNGPFDQDKGTNNISSAQLVLWNGSSWIYNDLKWTGFYAYIGGAENGLQTLEIAIPWKALGGKPSEIYIVAYVTGQGAGDSAVDSLPDDPSIHDRAPGEEWTDADNFTTFVKVTIE
;
A
#
# COMPACT_ATOMS: atom_id res chain seq x y z
N MET A 1 -49.13 7.27 -3.01
CA MET A 1 -49.04 8.22 -1.87
C MET A 1 -48.02 7.64 -0.90
N ARG A 2 -46.75 8.09 -0.91
CA ARG A 2 -46.22 9.35 -0.34
C ARG A 2 -46.38 9.43 1.18
N LYS A 3 -45.25 9.25 1.88
CA LYS A 3 -44.72 9.95 3.08
C LYS A 3 -43.69 8.99 3.72
N GLY A 4 -42.43 9.31 3.91
CA GLY A 4 -41.70 10.55 3.64
C GLY A 4 -40.20 10.35 3.87
N LEU A 5 -39.44 11.31 3.39
CA LEU A 5 -38.10 11.62 3.87
C LEU A 5 -38.06 13.14 3.99
N GLY A 6 -38.67 13.62 5.07
CA GLY A 6 -38.29 14.88 5.67
C GLY A 6 -37.11 14.57 6.56
N ILE A 7 -35.92 15.01 6.13
CA ILE A 7 -34.69 15.40 6.84
C ILE A 7 -33.63 15.52 5.74
N LEU A 8 -33.79 16.53 4.87
CA LEU A 8 -32.72 17.08 4.01
C LEU A 8 -33.08 18.51 3.54
N MET A 9 -33.87 19.23 4.35
CA MET A 9 -34.37 20.57 4.01
C MET A 9 -34.13 21.56 5.15
N VAL A 10 -32.97 21.44 5.80
CA VAL A 10 -32.41 22.41 6.75
C VAL A 10 -30.98 22.83 6.36
N VAL A 11 -30.43 22.27 5.27
CA VAL A 11 -29.10 22.65 4.74
C VAL A 11 -29.18 23.41 3.40
N LEU A 12 -30.38 23.54 2.81
CA LEU A 12 -30.59 24.23 1.52
C LEU A 12 -31.16 25.65 1.62
N LEU A 13 -31.23 26.22 2.83
CA LEU A 13 -31.72 27.59 3.07
C LEU A 13 -30.65 28.52 3.69
N PHE A 14 -29.40 28.09 3.76
CA PHE A 14 -28.25 28.89 4.21
C PHE A 14 -27.20 29.16 3.12
N LEU A 15 -27.50 28.83 1.85
CA LEU A 15 -26.58 29.04 0.71
C LEU A 15 -27.06 30.13 -0.27
N SER A 16 -28.05 30.95 0.08
CA SER A 16 -28.54 32.03 -0.81
C SER A 16 -28.14 33.45 -0.38
N LEU A 17 -27.13 33.59 0.48
CA LEU A 17 -26.59 34.89 0.94
C LEU A 17 -25.06 34.84 1.15
N VAL A 18 -24.34 34.17 0.25
CA VAL A 18 -22.88 34.34 0.15
C VAL A 18 -22.65 35.47 -0.86
N PRO A 19 -21.96 36.58 -0.51
CA PRO A 19 -21.57 37.58 -1.49
C PRO A 19 -20.68 36.91 -2.53
N ALA A 20 -20.90 37.23 -3.80
CA ALA A 20 -20.05 36.85 -4.90
C ALA A 20 -18.57 36.97 -4.48
N THR A 21 -17.82 35.87 -4.64
CA THR A 21 -16.36 35.88 -4.58
C THR A 21 -15.85 37.04 -5.43
N LYS A 22 -15.14 37.95 -4.77
CA LYS A 22 -14.65 39.23 -5.26
C LYS A 22 -13.86 39.01 -6.56
N MET A 23 -14.24 39.71 -7.63
CA MET A 23 -13.48 39.77 -8.87
C MET A 23 -12.21 40.58 -8.59
N VAL A 24 -11.04 39.95 -8.77
CA VAL A 24 -9.75 40.64 -8.90
C VAL A 24 -9.77 41.21 -10.32
N SER A 25 -9.38 42.47 -10.60
CA SER A 25 -9.32 42.94 -11.98
C SER A 25 -8.16 43.90 -12.22
N ALA A 26 -6.97 43.34 -12.39
CA ALA A 26 -5.83 44.05 -12.92
C ALA A 26 -5.40 43.33 -14.21
N MET A 27 -5.73 44.00 -15.31
CA MET A 27 -6.01 43.39 -16.61
C MET A 27 -4.81 43.51 -17.57
N TYR A 28 -3.68 44.01 -17.07
CA TYR A 28 -2.47 44.13 -17.87
C TYR A 28 -1.83 42.75 -18.03
N GLY A 29 -1.79 42.28 -19.27
CA GLY A 29 -1.23 41.00 -19.65
C GLY A 29 -1.56 40.64 -21.09
N THR A 30 -0.61 40.03 -21.78
CA THR A 30 -0.83 39.41 -23.09
C THR A 30 -1.76 38.20 -22.94
N LYS A 31 -2.60 37.95 -23.94
CA LYS A 31 -3.40 36.71 -24.07
C LYS A 31 -3.08 35.95 -25.35
N ILE A 32 -3.19 34.63 -25.27
CA ILE A 32 -3.19 33.72 -26.42
C ILE A 32 -4.62 33.72 -26.98
N ILE A 33 -4.76 33.59 -28.30
CA ILE A 33 -6.06 33.55 -28.97
C ILE A 33 -6.20 32.17 -29.62
N ASP A 34 -6.81 31.22 -28.91
CA ASP A 34 -6.94 29.82 -29.32
C ASP A 34 -8.28 29.14 -28.97
N GLY A 35 -9.15 29.85 -28.24
CA GLY A 35 -10.46 29.44 -27.77
C GLY A 35 -10.47 28.91 -26.33
N ASP A 36 -9.30 28.65 -25.75
CA ASP A 36 -9.13 28.14 -24.39
C ASP A 36 -8.90 29.29 -23.41
N LEU A 37 -9.76 29.42 -22.40
CA LEU A 37 -9.63 30.47 -21.41
C LEU A 37 -8.65 30.15 -20.28
N SER A 38 -7.81 29.13 -20.45
CA SER A 38 -6.82 28.77 -19.44
C SER A 38 -5.92 29.94 -19.06
N ASP A 39 -5.62 30.85 -20.00
CA ASP A 39 -4.80 32.04 -19.77
C ASP A 39 -5.53 33.29 -19.26
N TRP A 40 -6.84 33.17 -19.08
CA TRP A 40 -7.69 34.19 -18.49
C TRP A 40 -7.86 33.90 -17.02
N THR A 41 -7.23 34.73 -16.21
CA THR A 41 -7.21 34.62 -14.76
C THR A 41 -8.45 35.25 -14.16
N SER A 42 -8.61 35.07 -12.84
CA SER A 42 -9.61 35.84 -12.11
C SER A 42 -9.42 37.35 -12.26
N SER A 43 -8.17 37.83 -12.46
CA SER A 43 -7.79 39.23 -12.70
C SER A 43 -8.26 39.81 -14.04
N ASP A 44 -8.75 38.97 -14.96
CA ASP A 44 -9.24 39.44 -16.27
C ASP A 44 -10.78 39.47 -16.31
N LEU A 45 -11.46 38.88 -15.32
CA LEU A 45 -12.91 38.72 -15.29
C LEU A 45 -13.60 40.02 -14.86
N ILE A 46 -14.31 40.65 -15.79
CA ILE A 46 -15.01 41.91 -15.55
C ILE A 46 -16.41 41.70 -14.98
N THR A 47 -17.15 40.75 -15.53
CA THR A 47 -18.56 40.57 -15.16
C THR A 47 -19.05 39.16 -15.46
N ALA A 48 -20.06 38.75 -14.70
CA ALA A 48 -20.83 37.53 -14.93
C ALA A 48 -22.28 37.91 -15.26
N GLY A 49 -22.81 37.30 -16.32
CA GLY A 49 -24.18 37.44 -16.77
C GLY A 49 -25.17 36.69 -15.89
N TRP A 50 -26.46 36.95 -16.11
CA TRP A 50 -27.53 36.15 -15.54
C TRP A 50 -27.92 35.03 -16.49
N ASP A 51 -28.24 33.86 -15.94
CA ASP A 51 -28.85 32.81 -16.74
C ASP A 51 -30.26 33.26 -17.16
N ASN A 52 -30.38 33.70 -18.42
CA ASN A 52 -31.63 34.18 -18.99
C ASN A 52 -32.60 33.04 -19.38
N GLY A 53 -32.19 31.78 -19.22
CA GLY A 53 -33.00 30.58 -19.51
C GLY A 53 -33.17 30.27 -21.00
N LEU A 54 -32.56 31.03 -21.91
CA LEU A 54 -32.55 30.73 -23.35
C LEU A 54 -31.47 29.68 -23.66
N ALA A 55 -31.80 28.70 -24.50
CA ALA A 55 -30.91 27.57 -24.73
C ALA A 55 -29.74 27.90 -25.67
N GLY A 56 -29.83 28.91 -26.53
CA GLY A 56 -28.78 29.25 -27.52
C GLY A 56 -28.43 30.73 -27.62
N ALA A 57 -28.84 31.53 -26.63
CA ALA A 57 -28.56 32.96 -26.55
C ALA A 57 -28.41 33.40 -25.07
N ASN A 58 -27.48 32.76 -24.36
CA ASN A 58 -27.29 32.93 -22.91
C ASN A 58 -25.82 33.27 -22.63
N LEU A 59 -25.52 34.52 -22.32
CA LEU A 59 -24.18 35.01 -22.03
C LEU A 59 -23.82 34.71 -20.57
N SER A 60 -22.58 34.27 -20.33
CA SER A 60 -22.16 33.81 -19.00
C SER A 60 -21.11 34.71 -18.35
N ARG A 61 -19.99 35.00 -19.02
CA ARG A 61 -18.90 35.83 -18.45
C ARG A 61 -18.21 36.64 -19.52
N MET A 62 -17.71 37.81 -19.15
CA MET A 62 -16.84 38.64 -19.99
C MET A 62 -15.53 38.90 -19.29
N TYR A 63 -14.43 38.65 -20.01
CA TYR A 63 -13.08 38.91 -19.57
C TYR A 63 -12.44 39.93 -20.51
N ILE A 64 -11.63 40.82 -19.97
CA ILE A 64 -10.88 41.81 -20.75
C ILE A 64 -9.45 41.85 -20.21
N ALA A 65 -8.49 41.96 -21.13
CA ALA A 65 -7.08 42.13 -20.83
C ALA A 65 -6.45 43.07 -21.84
N TRP A 66 -5.27 43.61 -21.55
CA TRP A 66 -4.54 44.47 -22.48
C TRP A 66 -3.04 44.43 -22.26
N ASP A 67 -2.29 44.71 -23.31
CA ASP A 67 -0.86 44.99 -23.23
C ASP A 67 -0.51 46.29 -23.97
N ASP A 68 0.77 46.55 -24.20
CA ASP A 68 1.22 47.74 -24.90
C ASP A 68 0.74 47.87 -26.35
N ASN A 69 0.33 46.77 -26.98
CA ASN A 69 0.00 46.71 -28.39
C ASN A 69 -1.47 46.36 -28.65
N TYR A 70 -2.11 45.59 -27.77
CA TYR A 70 -3.42 45.00 -28.01
C TYR A 70 -4.40 45.15 -26.84
N LEU A 71 -5.68 45.24 -27.21
CA LEU A 71 -6.83 44.97 -26.37
C LEU A 71 -7.31 43.54 -26.62
N TYR A 72 -7.59 42.80 -25.54
CA TYR A 72 -8.10 41.44 -25.56
C TYR A 72 -9.49 41.38 -24.92
N ILE A 73 -10.42 40.68 -25.56
CA ILE A 73 -11.79 40.50 -25.07
C ILE A 73 -12.15 39.01 -25.18
N ALA A 74 -12.63 38.42 -24.10
CA ALA A 74 -13.23 37.09 -24.13
C ALA A 74 -14.66 37.10 -23.60
N ILE A 75 -15.53 36.30 -24.21
CA ILE A 75 -16.87 36.01 -23.69
C ILE A 75 -17.10 34.51 -23.60
N THR A 76 -17.83 34.09 -22.57
CA THR A 76 -18.36 32.72 -22.45
C THR A 76 -19.87 32.73 -22.48
N THR A 77 -20.46 31.60 -22.85
CA THR A 77 -21.91 31.42 -22.89
C THR A 77 -22.34 30.25 -22.00
N GLY A 78 -23.61 30.26 -21.59
CA GLY A 78 -24.33 29.13 -20.99
C GLY A 78 -25.15 28.35 -22.02
N ASN A 79 -24.79 28.41 -23.30
CA ASN A 79 -25.60 27.81 -24.36
C ASN A 79 -25.61 26.28 -24.27
N THR A 80 -26.81 25.70 -24.37
CA THR A 80 -27.06 24.26 -24.43
C THR A 80 -27.59 23.80 -25.80
N GLN A 81 -27.86 24.75 -26.71
CA GLN A 81 -28.33 24.53 -28.08
C GLN A 81 -27.71 25.54 -29.05
N SER A 82 -27.58 25.14 -30.31
CA SER A 82 -27.16 26.03 -31.40
C SER A 82 -28.35 26.80 -31.98
N TRP A 83 -28.34 28.13 -31.89
CA TRP A 83 -29.35 29.03 -32.46
C TRP A 83 -28.73 29.99 -33.48
N ASP A 84 -29.53 30.51 -34.41
CA ASP A 84 -29.08 31.49 -35.41
C ASP A 84 -29.16 32.91 -34.85
N VAL A 85 -28.03 33.40 -34.32
CA VAL A 85 -27.91 34.62 -33.53
C VAL A 85 -26.61 35.36 -33.84
N ALA A 86 -26.58 36.65 -33.55
CA ALA A 86 -25.41 37.51 -33.61
C ALA A 86 -24.91 37.85 -32.21
N TYR A 87 -23.60 37.74 -32.01
CA TYR A 87 -22.89 38.24 -30.83
C TYR A 87 -22.26 39.58 -31.20
N GLY A 88 -22.70 40.65 -30.54
CA GLY A 88 -22.22 42.01 -30.74
C GLY A 88 -21.38 42.48 -29.56
N ILE A 89 -20.38 43.32 -29.84
CA ILE A 89 -19.54 43.98 -28.84
C ILE A 89 -19.39 45.44 -29.23
N GLY A 90 -19.68 46.35 -28.32
CA GLY A 90 -19.57 47.80 -28.49
C GLY A 90 -18.39 48.31 -27.69
N ILE A 91 -17.56 49.13 -28.31
CA ILE A 91 -16.38 49.75 -27.70
C ILE A 91 -16.48 51.27 -27.92
N ASP A 92 -16.54 52.00 -26.82
CA ASP A 92 -16.42 53.45 -26.74
C ASP A 92 -15.03 53.77 -26.18
N VAL A 93 -14.20 54.48 -26.94
CA VAL A 93 -12.80 54.77 -26.57
C VAL A 93 -12.64 56.13 -25.86
N ASP A 94 -13.71 56.90 -25.71
CA ASP A 94 -13.73 58.18 -25.01
C ASP A 94 -15.00 58.41 -24.16
N PRO A 95 -15.34 57.45 -23.26
CA PRO A 95 -16.64 57.42 -22.60
C PRO A 95 -16.87 58.65 -21.72
N GLY A 96 -18.03 59.29 -21.93
CA GLY A 96 -18.44 60.52 -21.25
C GLY A 96 -18.03 61.81 -21.95
N THR A 97 -17.23 61.76 -23.01
CA THR A 97 -16.74 62.94 -23.76
C THR A 97 -17.01 62.92 -25.26
N GLY A 98 -17.43 61.76 -25.79
CA GLY A 98 -17.20 61.35 -27.18
C GLY A 98 -18.11 61.82 -28.31
N ASN A 99 -17.60 61.57 -29.52
CA ASN A 99 -18.18 61.84 -30.84
C ASN A 99 -18.62 60.56 -31.59
N GLY A 100 -18.65 59.43 -30.88
CA GLY A 100 -19.11 58.14 -31.37
C GLY A 100 -20.59 58.11 -31.75
N TYR A 101 -21.10 56.93 -32.05
CA TYR A 101 -22.45 56.76 -32.55
C TYR A 101 -23.51 56.81 -31.44
N THR A 102 -24.48 57.73 -31.58
CA THR A 102 -25.61 57.92 -30.65
C THR A 102 -26.97 57.75 -31.32
N GLY A 103 -27.04 56.98 -32.42
CA GLY A 103 -28.30 56.73 -33.13
C GLY A 103 -29.18 55.70 -32.41
N THR A 104 -30.29 55.31 -33.05
CA THR A 104 -31.31 54.43 -32.46
C THR A 104 -31.19 52.97 -32.90
N SER A 105 -30.05 52.55 -33.45
CA SER A 105 -29.82 51.20 -33.96
C SER A 105 -28.34 50.83 -33.97
N ASP A 106 -27.99 49.55 -33.91
CA ASP A 106 -26.61 49.10 -34.11
C ASP A 106 -26.13 49.41 -35.54
N SER A 107 -24.88 49.09 -35.85
CA SER A 107 -24.27 49.23 -37.18
C SER A 107 -25.00 48.46 -38.30
N TRP A 108 -25.85 47.48 -37.97
CA TRP A 108 -26.63 46.68 -38.93
C TRP A 108 -28.13 47.06 -38.98
N GLY A 109 -28.57 48.04 -38.18
CA GLY A 109 -29.95 48.51 -38.13
C GLY A 109 -30.89 47.73 -37.18
N ARG A 110 -30.37 46.96 -36.23
CA ARG A 110 -31.13 46.31 -35.14
C ARG A 110 -31.53 47.32 -34.08
N SER A 111 -32.57 47.04 -33.29
CA SER A 111 -33.14 47.93 -32.28
C SER A 111 -32.27 48.02 -31.01
N ILE A 112 -30.99 48.34 -31.17
CA ILE A 112 -29.99 48.43 -30.09
C ILE A 112 -29.36 49.81 -30.16
N SER A 113 -29.29 50.53 -29.06
CA SER A 113 -28.65 51.85 -28.99
C SER A 113 -27.92 52.04 -27.68
N PHE A 114 -27.17 53.14 -27.55
CA PHE A 114 -26.34 53.44 -26.40
C PHE A 114 -26.75 54.77 -25.79
N GLY A 115 -26.81 54.82 -24.45
CA GLY A 115 -27.24 55.98 -23.67
C GLY A 115 -26.28 56.28 -22.51
N ASN A 116 -26.73 57.12 -21.58
CA ASN A 116 -25.94 57.49 -20.38
C ASN A 116 -24.54 58.07 -20.70
N SER A 117 -24.45 58.89 -21.76
CA SER A 117 -23.21 59.48 -22.28
C SER A 117 -22.19 58.50 -22.88
N TYR A 118 -22.57 57.25 -23.13
CA TYR A 118 -21.81 56.33 -23.98
C TYR A 118 -22.16 56.57 -25.45
N ALA A 119 -21.13 56.71 -26.28
CA ALA A 119 -21.22 56.91 -27.71
C ALA A 119 -20.25 55.96 -28.40
N VAL A 120 -20.72 54.80 -28.85
CA VAL A 120 -19.86 53.71 -29.33
C VAL A 120 -19.15 54.08 -30.63
N ASP A 121 -17.82 53.93 -30.65
CA ASP A 121 -16.98 54.18 -31.83
C ASP A 121 -16.82 52.94 -32.70
N TYR A 122 -16.78 51.77 -32.07
CA TYR A 122 -16.52 50.49 -32.71
C TYR A 122 -17.55 49.44 -32.32
N GLU A 123 -18.03 48.68 -33.29
CA GLU A 123 -18.85 47.49 -33.06
C GLU A 123 -18.20 46.26 -33.69
N ILE A 124 -18.05 45.19 -32.91
CA ILE A 124 -17.56 43.90 -33.39
C ILE A 124 -18.72 42.92 -33.44
N TYR A 125 -18.87 42.20 -34.54
CA TYR A 125 -19.96 41.26 -34.74
C TYR A 125 -19.51 39.88 -35.21
N PHE A 126 -20.09 38.86 -34.59
CA PHE A 126 -19.95 37.46 -34.97
C PHE A 126 -21.32 36.87 -35.24
N TRP A 127 -21.51 36.29 -36.43
CA TRP A 127 -22.74 35.56 -36.75
C TRP A 127 -22.57 34.07 -36.47
N TRP A 128 -23.49 33.48 -35.69
CA TRP A 128 -23.55 32.03 -35.48
C TRP A 128 -24.78 31.47 -36.18
N GLY A 129 -24.61 30.49 -37.06
CA GLY A 129 -25.73 29.84 -37.77
C GLY A 129 -26.16 28.51 -37.16
N TRP A 130 -27.45 28.18 -37.25
CA TRP A 130 -28.08 26.93 -36.74
C TRP A 130 -27.19 25.70 -36.95
N ASP A 131 -26.85 25.42 -38.20
CA ASP A 131 -26.17 24.20 -38.64
C ASP A 131 -24.76 24.46 -39.20
N THR A 132 -24.29 25.70 -39.16
CA THR A 132 -23.00 26.10 -39.74
C THR A 132 -21.97 26.54 -38.71
N GLY A 133 -22.39 26.86 -37.49
CA GLY A 133 -21.50 27.41 -36.47
C GLY A 133 -21.09 28.85 -36.78
N MET A 134 -19.89 29.24 -36.36
CA MET A 134 -19.35 30.58 -36.57
C MET A 134 -19.21 30.92 -38.06
N GLY A 135 -19.81 32.03 -38.45
CA GLY A 135 -19.73 32.64 -39.77
C GLY A 135 -18.68 33.73 -39.85
N THR A 136 -19.02 34.83 -40.53
CA THR A 136 -18.13 35.98 -40.75
C THR A 136 -18.00 36.86 -39.51
N ASP A 137 -16.79 37.28 -39.21
CA ASP A 137 -16.47 38.37 -38.28
C ASP A 137 -16.59 39.74 -38.96
N ASN A 138 -16.96 40.76 -38.20
CA ASN A 138 -16.97 42.15 -38.65
C ASN A 138 -16.40 43.06 -37.56
N PHE A 139 -15.54 43.98 -37.97
CA PHE A 139 -15.01 45.08 -37.17
C PHE A 139 -15.50 46.39 -37.79
N ASN A 140 -16.54 46.96 -37.19
CA ASN A 140 -17.27 48.12 -37.71
C ASN A 140 -16.78 49.38 -37.03
N VAL A 141 -16.48 50.41 -37.83
CA VAL A 141 -15.93 51.69 -37.34
C VAL A 141 -16.89 52.82 -37.68
N TRP A 142 -17.23 53.65 -36.69
CA TRP A 142 -17.99 54.86 -36.89
C TRP A 142 -17.10 55.99 -37.41
N THR A 143 -17.51 56.64 -38.49
CA THR A 143 -16.72 57.70 -39.14
C THR A 143 -17.26 59.11 -38.87
N GLY A 144 -18.24 59.26 -37.98
CA GLY A 144 -18.99 60.51 -37.76
C GLY A 144 -20.15 60.73 -38.74
N SER A 145 -20.21 59.99 -39.86
CA SER A 145 -21.29 60.11 -40.86
C SER A 145 -21.88 58.78 -41.33
N GLY A 146 -21.30 57.66 -40.90
CA GLY A 146 -21.69 56.30 -41.28
C GLY A 146 -20.70 55.25 -40.76
N TRP A 147 -21.04 53.97 -40.95
CA TRP A 147 -20.22 52.83 -40.55
C TRP A 147 -19.37 52.31 -41.71
N THR A 148 -18.12 51.96 -41.43
CA THR A 148 -17.26 51.17 -42.34
C THR A 148 -17.08 49.77 -41.78
N TYR A 149 -17.13 48.76 -42.64
CA TYR A 149 -17.14 47.34 -42.27
C TYR A 149 -15.83 46.69 -42.69
N ASN A 150 -15.04 46.25 -41.72
CA ASN A 150 -13.78 45.53 -41.91
C ASN A 150 -13.87 44.12 -41.30
N SER A 151 -12.88 43.26 -41.52
CA SER A 151 -12.70 42.05 -40.70
C SER A 151 -11.66 42.32 -39.60
N ILE A 152 -11.71 41.54 -38.52
CA ILE A 152 -10.74 41.61 -37.42
C ILE A 152 -9.32 41.37 -37.96
N SER A 153 -9.16 40.39 -38.85
CA SER A 153 -7.88 40.11 -39.50
C SER A 153 -7.37 41.26 -40.37
N SER A 154 -8.25 42.01 -41.04
CA SER A 154 -7.85 43.13 -41.90
C SER A 154 -7.33 44.34 -41.14
N VAL A 155 -7.70 44.47 -39.86
CA VAL A 155 -7.19 45.53 -38.97
C VAL A 155 -6.00 45.06 -38.13
N GLY A 156 -5.44 43.86 -38.41
CA GLY A 156 -4.29 43.29 -37.69
C GLY A 156 -4.65 42.54 -36.40
N GLY A 157 -5.94 42.33 -36.13
CA GLY A 157 -6.42 41.52 -35.02
C GLY A 157 -6.54 40.03 -35.34
N SER A 158 -6.96 39.26 -34.35
CA SER A 158 -7.31 37.83 -34.50
C SER A 158 -8.42 37.44 -33.53
N PHE A 159 -9.12 36.34 -33.80
CA PHE A 159 -10.09 35.77 -32.87
C PHE A 159 -10.04 34.24 -32.92
N ALA A 160 -10.49 33.60 -31.83
CA ALA A 160 -10.65 32.15 -31.72
C ALA A 160 -11.91 31.85 -30.91
N TYR A 161 -12.49 30.67 -31.07
CA TYR A 161 -13.74 30.31 -30.41
C TYR A 161 -13.87 28.81 -30.22
N THR A 162 -14.68 28.40 -29.25
CA THR A 162 -15.14 27.01 -29.09
C THR A 162 -16.65 26.92 -29.19
N GLY A 163 -17.15 25.71 -29.43
CA GLY A 163 -18.57 25.43 -29.62
C GLY A 163 -18.83 24.64 -30.89
N ASN A 164 -20.07 24.19 -31.05
CA ASN A 164 -20.47 23.41 -32.21
C ASN A 164 -21.98 23.53 -32.47
N THR A 165 -22.44 22.99 -33.59
CA THR A 165 -23.84 23.08 -34.03
C THR A 165 -24.83 22.30 -33.15
N SER A 166 -24.36 21.61 -32.11
CA SER A 166 -25.24 21.00 -31.08
C SER A 166 -25.43 21.89 -29.87
N THR A 167 -24.44 22.72 -29.53
CA THR A 167 -24.37 23.46 -28.25
C THR A 167 -24.35 24.97 -28.42
N GLY A 168 -24.10 25.48 -29.64
CA GLY A 168 -23.89 26.89 -29.90
C GLY A 168 -22.44 27.34 -29.60
N LEU A 169 -22.19 28.65 -29.70
CA LEU A 169 -20.93 29.27 -29.26
C LEU A 169 -20.75 28.99 -27.77
N GLN A 170 -19.55 28.65 -27.32
CA GLN A 170 -19.23 28.37 -25.90
C GLN A 170 -18.23 29.40 -25.36
N THR A 171 -17.12 29.61 -26.08
CA THR A 171 -16.12 30.65 -25.78
C THR A 171 -15.81 31.42 -27.05
N LEU A 172 -15.49 32.70 -26.92
CA LEU A 172 -14.98 33.55 -27.99
C LEU A 172 -13.91 34.47 -27.42
N GLU A 173 -12.74 34.50 -28.04
CA GLU A 173 -11.63 35.37 -27.71
C GLU A 173 -11.28 36.25 -28.89
N ILE A 174 -10.92 37.50 -28.63
CA ILE A 174 -10.66 38.52 -29.62
C ILE A 174 -9.43 39.31 -29.19
N LYS A 175 -8.55 39.57 -30.15
CA LYS A 175 -7.40 40.48 -30.03
C LYS A 175 -7.54 41.60 -31.05
N VAL A 176 -7.50 42.84 -30.58
CA VAL A 176 -7.61 44.05 -31.40
C VAL A 176 -6.38 44.94 -31.15
N PRO A 177 -5.65 45.38 -32.19
CA PRO A 177 -4.53 46.30 -31.99
C PRO A 177 -5.02 47.67 -31.54
N TRP A 178 -4.30 48.31 -30.61
CA TRP A 178 -4.61 49.69 -30.20
C TRP A 178 -4.56 50.66 -31.38
N GLU A 179 -3.68 50.45 -32.35
CA GLU A 179 -3.60 51.25 -33.59
C GLU A 179 -4.93 51.23 -34.37
N ALA A 180 -5.65 50.09 -34.38
CA ALA A 180 -6.95 49.97 -35.04
C ALA A 180 -8.07 50.74 -34.31
N LEU A 181 -7.87 51.02 -33.02
CA LEU A 181 -8.78 51.81 -32.17
C LEU A 181 -8.40 53.30 -32.10
N GLY A 182 -7.43 53.75 -32.90
CA GLY A 182 -6.94 55.13 -32.91
C GLY A 182 -5.82 55.43 -31.91
N GLY A 183 -5.25 54.39 -31.30
CA GLY A 183 -4.28 54.46 -30.20
C GLY A 183 -4.86 53.95 -28.89
N ARG A 184 -4.03 53.77 -27.86
CA ARG A 184 -4.47 53.38 -26.51
C ARG A 184 -5.01 54.63 -25.78
N PRO A 185 -6.29 54.69 -25.41
CA PRO A 185 -6.86 55.82 -24.65
C PRO A 185 -6.56 55.70 -23.15
N ASP A 186 -7.03 56.65 -22.34
CA ASP A 186 -6.91 56.55 -20.87
C ASP A 186 -7.88 55.51 -20.28
N LYS A 187 -9.09 55.43 -20.86
CA LYS A 187 -10.12 54.47 -20.50
C LYS A 187 -10.97 54.07 -21.71
N VAL A 188 -11.56 52.89 -21.67
CA VAL A 188 -12.52 52.37 -22.66
C VAL A 188 -13.79 51.91 -21.95
N ALA A 189 -14.95 51.98 -22.63
CA ALA A 189 -16.20 51.38 -22.16
C ALA A 189 -16.65 50.26 -23.11
N ILE A 190 -16.89 49.07 -22.57
CA ILE A 190 -17.16 47.86 -23.36
C ILE A 190 -18.44 47.16 -22.89
N ILE A 191 -19.26 46.72 -23.84
CA ILE A 191 -20.41 45.83 -23.59
C ILE A 191 -20.51 44.79 -24.69
N ALA A 192 -20.87 43.56 -24.32
CA ALA A 192 -21.23 42.50 -25.25
C ALA A 192 -22.73 42.18 -25.14
N TRP A 193 -23.34 41.73 -26.23
CA TRP A 193 -24.75 41.32 -26.27
C TRP A 193 -24.99 40.19 -27.26
N VAL A 194 -26.14 39.53 -27.14
CA VAL A 194 -26.63 38.53 -28.11
C VAL A 194 -28.00 38.95 -28.65
N THR A 195 -28.16 38.90 -29.97
CA THR A 195 -29.37 39.35 -30.70
C THR A 195 -29.64 38.49 -31.94
N GLY A 196 -30.77 38.70 -32.62
CA GLY A 196 -31.19 37.94 -33.79
C GLY A 196 -30.77 38.58 -35.12
N SER A 197 -31.40 38.16 -36.23
CA SER A 197 -31.24 38.81 -37.55
C SER A 197 -31.84 40.22 -37.62
N GLY A 198 -32.74 40.54 -36.70
CA GLY A 198 -33.31 41.86 -36.42
C GLY A 198 -33.94 41.84 -35.02
N GLY A 199 -34.33 43.00 -34.50
CA GLY A 199 -34.89 43.13 -33.14
C GLY A 199 -33.88 43.67 -32.12
N SER A 200 -34.10 43.39 -30.84
CA SER A 200 -33.29 43.83 -29.68
C SER A 200 -32.33 42.74 -29.20
N ALA A 201 -31.53 43.04 -28.20
CA ALA A 201 -30.72 42.06 -27.48
C ALA A 201 -31.59 41.24 -26.52
N VAL A 202 -31.16 40.02 -26.22
CA VAL A 202 -31.82 39.16 -25.21
C VAL A 202 -30.89 38.78 -24.07
N ASP A 203 -29.64 39.22 -24.15
CA ASP A 203 -28.68 39.14 -23.06
C ASP A 203 -27.57 40.17 -23.28
N SER A 204 -26.93 40.61 -22.19
CA SER A 204 -25.78 41.51 -22.23
C SER A 204 -24.76 41.26 -21.12
N LEU A 205 -23.51 41.64 -21.38
CA LEU A 205 -22.40 41.64 -20.44
C LEU A 205 -21.68 42.99 -20.50
N PRO A 206 -21.69 43.81 -19.42
CA PRO A 206 -22.42 43.59 -18.18
C PRO A 206 -23.95 43.53 -18.37
N VAL A 207 -24.63 42.91 -17.40
CA VAL A 207 -26.10 42.88 -17.33
C VAL A 207 -26.63 44.33 -17.35
N ASP A 208 -27.47 44.64 -18.32
CA ASP A 208 -28.03 45.98 -18.51
C ASP A 208 -29.53 46.01 -18.15
N PRO A 209 -30.02 47.05 -17.45
CA PRO A 209 -31.43 47.18 -17.12
C PRO A 209 -32.36 47.39 -18.33
N ALA A 210 -31.82 47.63 -19.53
CA ALA A 210 -32.61 47.64 -20.76
C ALA A 210 -33.31 46.29 -20.99
N ILE A 211 -32.70 45.18 -20.58
CA ILE A 211 -33.18 43.83 -20.85
C ILE A 211 -34.18 43.34 -19.77
N ASP A 212 -35.41 42.95 -20.15
CA ASP A 212 -36.39 42.35 -19.23
C ASP A 212 -36.19 40.84 -19.05
N TYR A 213 -35.24 40.48 -18.18
CA TYR A 213 -34.98 39.08 -17.80
C TYR A 213 -36.19 38.37 -17.16
N THR A 214 -37.22 39.09 -16.68
CA THR A 214 -38.44 38.46 -16.15
C THR A 214 -39.42 38.04 -17.25
N ASN A 215 -39.21 38.52 -18.47
CA ASN A 215 -40.06 38.27 -19.63
C ASN A 215 -39.25 38.10 -20.94
N ILE A 216 -38.14 37.36 -20.84
CA ILE A 216 -37.14 37.17 -21.91
C ILE A 216 -37.70 36.74 -23.28
N GLY A 217 -38.87 36.08 -23.31
CA GLY A 217 -39.50 35.64 -24.56
C GLY A 217 -40.04 36.78 -25.44
N ASN A 218 -40.34 37.94 -24.85
CA ASN A 218 -40.80 39.13 -25.59
C ASN A 218 -39.65 40.07 -25.98
N GLU A 219 -38.45 39.81 -25.49
CA GLU A 219 -37.31 40.71 -25.63
C GLU A 219 -36.84 40.86 -27.06
N TRP A 220 -36.94 39.82 -27.89
CA TRP A 220 -36.51 39.88 -29.29
C TRP A 220 -37.16 40.99 -30.14
N GLY A 221 -38.27 41.58 -29.71
CA GLY A 221 -39.12 42.44 -30.53
C GLY A 221 -39.22 43.90 -30.08
N ASP A 222 -38.56 44.30 -29.00
CA ASP A 222 -38.58 45.67 -28.48
C ASP A 222 -37.37 46.50 -28.93
N ALA A 223 -36.85 47.37 -28.06
CA ALA A 223 -35.72 48.23 -28.37
C ALA A 223 -34.90 48.50 -27.10
N ASP A 224 -33.61 48.16 -27.15
CA ASP A 224 -32.69 48.31 -26.04
C ASP A 224 -31.87 49.59 -26.15
N THR A 225 -31.72 50.28 -25.03
CA THR A 225 -30.75 51.36 -24.89
C THR A 225 -29.80 51.01 -23.76
N PHE A 226 -28.62 50.47 -24.11
CA PHE A 226 -27.61 50.10 -23.14
C PHE A 226 -27.03 51.33 -22.44
N THR A 227 -26.96 51.26 -21.12
CA THR A 227 -26.53 52.34 -20.22
C THR A 227 -25.49 51.89 -19.19
N ASN A 228 -25.10 50.60 -19.20
CA ASN A 228 -24.24 49.95 -18.22
C ASN A 228 -23.03 49.26 -18.87
N LEU A 229 -22.22 50.00 -19.64
CA LEU A 229 -20.97 49.50 -20.20
C LEU A 229 -19.91 49.35 -19.09
N ALA A 230 -19.01 48.37 -19.23
CA ALA A 230 -17.85 48.22 -18.35
C ALA A 230 -16.77 49.26 -18.69
N GLU A 231 -16.61 50.27 -17.85
CA GLU A 231 -15.50 51.24 -17.94
C GLU A 231 -14.20 50.65 -17.38
N ILE A 232 -13.15 50.63 -18.20
CA ILE A 232 -11.84 50.04 -17.88
C ILE A 232 -10.76 51.08 -18.15
N TYR A 233 -9.90 51.31 -17.18
CA TYR A 233 -8.73 52.18 -17.32
C TYR A 233 -7.57 51.39 -17.92
N VAL A 234 -7.00 51.89 -19.02
CA VAL A 234 -5.94 51.21 -19.80
C VAL A 234 -4.67 52.07 -19.92
N ALA A 235 -4.54 53.09 -19.07
CA ALA A 235 -3.36 53.93 -18.90
C ALA A 235 -2.69 53.70 -17.53
N PRO A 236 -1.37 53.99 -17.41
CA PRO A 236 -0.66 53.97 -16.12
C PRO A 236 -1.33 54.86 -15.07
N LYS A 237 -1.30 54.44 -13.80
CA LYS A 237 -1.89 55.19 -12.70
C LYS A 237 -1.08 56.45 -12.37
N THR A 238 -1.77 57.54 -12.08
CA THR A 238 -1.15 58.79 -11.63
C THR A 238 -1.07 58.80 -10.10
N ILE A 239 0.14 58.93 -9.55
CA ILE A 239 0.36 58.92 -8.09
C ILE A 239 0.25 60.36 -7.56
N ASP A 240 -0.95 60.80 -7.19
CA ASP A 240 -1.24 62.18 -6.74
C ASP A 240 -2.13 62.28 -5.47
N GLY A 241 -2.55 61.14 -4.93
CA GLY A 241 -3.41 60.93 -3.77
C GLY A 241 -4.90 60.84 -4.13
N ASN A 242 -5.29 61.09 -5.38
CA ASN A 242 -6.69 61.14 -5.81
C ASN A 242 -7.08 59.88 -6.60
N LEU A 243 -7.99 59.09 -6.02
CA LEU A 243 -8.41 57.81 -6.60
C LEU A 243 -9.33 57.91 -7.84
N SER A 244 -9.31 59.01 -8.60
CA SER A 244 -10.23 59.24 -9.72
C SER A 244 -9.91 58.42 -10.97
N ASP A 245 -8.67 57.99 -11.13
CA ASP A 245 -8.19 57.07 -12.18
C ASP A 245 -8.17 55.60 -11.73
N TRP A 246 -8.74 55.31 -10.55
CA TRP A 246 -8.93 53.96 -10.03
C TRP A 246 -10.37 53.51 -10.26
N GLY A 247 -10.54 52.56 -11.16
CA GLY A 247 -11.84 52.06 -11.57
C GLY A 247 -12.41 51.02 -10.60
N PRO A 248 -13.68 50.62 -10.79
CA PRO A 248 -14.27 49.48 -10.10
C PRO A 248 -13.48 48.17 -10.31
N SER A 249 -12.82 48.03 -11.46
CA SER A 249 -11.93 46.91 -11.77
C SER A 249 -10.71 46.87 -10.85
N ASP A 250 -10.13 48.02 -10.51
CA ASP A 250 -8.96 48.06 -9.63
C ASP A 250 -9.32 47.86 -8.15
N LEU A 251 -10.61 47.92 -7.77
CA LEU A 251 -11.09 47.75 -6.39
C LEU A 251 -11.15 46.26 -6.00
N LEU A 252 -10.04 45.73 -5.48
CA LEU A 252 -9.92 44.29 -5.26
C LEU A 252 -10.36 43.88 -3.85
N VAL A 253 -10.32 44.82 -2.90
CA VAL A 253 -10.62 44.54 -1.49
C VAL A 253 -11.47 45.65 -0.87
N ILE A 254 -12.61 45.22 -0.31
CA ILE A 254 -13.43 46.03 0.59
C ILE A 254 -13.18 45.54 2.02
N GLY A 255 -12.83 46.48 2.90
CA GLY A 255 -12.59 46.27 4.33
C GLY A 255 -13.86 46.13 5.15
N GLN A 256 -13.67 45.83 6.43
CA GLN A 256 -14.74 45.74 7.42
C GLN A 256 -14.59 46.91 8.40
N ASP A 257 -15.67 47.66 8.60
CA ASP A 257 -15.67 48.73 9.59
C ASP A 257 -15.39 48.17 10.99
N ASN A 258 -14.25 48.55 11.55
CA ASN A 258 -13.81 48.14 12.89
C ASN A 258 -14.25 49.12 13.99
N GLY A 259 -14.94 50.22 13.65
CA GLY A 259 -15.41 51.22 14.60
C GLY A 259 -14.33 52.09 15.24
N GLN A 260 -13.06 51.94 14.86
CA GLN A 260 -11.95 52.76 15.34
C GLN A 260 -11.94 54.09 14.59
N ALA A 261 -11.73 55.21 15.29
CA ALA A 261 -11.86 56.53 14.66
C ALA A 261 -10.65 56.91 13.80
N GLY A 262 -9.45 56.38 14.07
CA GLY A 262 -8.22 56.75 13.35
C GLY A 262 -7.39 55.58 12.82
N ALA A 263 -7.95 54.37 12.83
CA ALA A 263 -7.32 53.15 12.34
C ALA A 263 -8.34 52.24 11.64
N ASN A 264 -9.08 52.78 10.67
CA ASN A 264 -10.19 52.10 9.99
C ASN A 264 -9.94 52.07 8.47
N LEU A 265 -9.58 50.89 7.97
CA LEU A 265 -9.28 50.65 6.57
C LEU A 265 -10.58 50.41 5.79
N GLY A 266 -10.77 51.16 4.70
CA GLY A 266 -12.00 51.12 3.92
C GLY A 266 -11.91 50.22 2.70
N ARG A 267 -10.98 50.52 1.80
CA ARG A 267 -10.84 49.85 0.49
C ARG A 267 -9.37 49.77 0.10
N MET A 268 -8.97 48.69 -0.57
CA MET A 268 -7.69 48.56 -1.23
C MET A 268 -7.90 48.27 -2.71
N TYR A 269 -7.15 49.01 -3.51
CA TYR A 269 -7.09 48.92 -4.95
C TYR A 269 -5.70 48.45 -5.35
N VAL A 270 -5.62 47.56 -6.34
CA VAL A 270 -4.34 47.05 -6.85
C VAL A 270 -4.43 46.98 -8.36
N SER A 271 -3.39 47.47 -9.03
CA SER A 271 -3.27 47.51 -10.48
C SER A 271 -1.80 47.34 -10.87
N TRP A 272 -1.50 47.03 -12.12
CA TRP A 272 -0.12 46.93 -12.59
C TRP A 272 0.02 47.18 -14.09
N ASP A 273 1.23 47.54 -14.50
CA ASP A 273 1.66 47.56 -15.89
C ASP A 273 3.03 46.87 -16.05
N ASP A 274 3.66 47.02 -17.22
CA ASP A 274 4.95 46.42 -17.51
C ASP A 274 6.09 46.91 -16.60
N THR A 275 5.92 48.08 -15.97
CA THR A 275 6.95 48.75 -15.18
C THR A 275 6.67 48.72 -13.69
N TYR A 276 5.42 48.97 -13.28
CA TYR A 276 5.06 49.20 -11.88
C TYR A 276 3.93 48.28 -11.39
N LEU A 277 4.04 47.89 -10.12
CA LEU A 277 2.92 47.50 -9.27
C LEU A 277 2.33 48.77 -8.62
N TYR A 278 1.03 48.99 -8.78
CA TYR A 278 0.29 50.10 -8.20
C TYR A 278 -0.61 49.62 -7.07
N ILE A 279 -0.57 50.31 -5.94
CA ILE A 279 -1.37 50.00 -4.75
C ILE A 279 -2.02 51.29 -4.27
N ALA A 280 -3.32 51.26 -3.98
CA ALA A 280 -3.99 52.35 -3.31
C ALA A 280 -4.87 51.87 -2.16
N ILE A 281 -4.92 52.66 -1.09
CA ILE A 281 -5.73 52.40 0.10
C ILE A 281 -6.60 53.63 0.35
N ASN A 282 -7.89 53.40 0.60
CA ASN A 282 -8.80 54.39 1.17
C ASN A 282 -9.17 53.97 2.59
N THR A 283 -9.23 54.94 3.51
CA THR A 283 -9.58 54.72 4.92
C THR A 283 -10.90 55.41 5.27
N ASN A 284 -11.61 54.90 6.28
CA ASN A 284 -12.81 55.52 6.86
C ASN A 284 -12.50 56.33 8.13
N ASN A 285 -11.25 56.81 8.30
CA ASN A 285 -10.85 57.54 9.48
C ASN A 285 -11.66 58.83 9.65
N THR A 286 -12.12 59.05 10.87
CA THR A 286 -12.81 60.27 11.33
C THR A 286 -11.99 61.08 12.34
N ALA A 287 -10.83 60.56 12.76
CA ALA A 287 -9.88 61.20 13.67
C ALA A 287 -8.42 60.84 13.30
N SER A 288 -7.47 61.67 13.72
CA SER A 288 -6.03 61.43 13.54
C SER A 288 -5.43 60.71 14.73
N TRP A 289 -4.85 59.52 14.53
CA TRP A 289 -4.15 58.72 15.54
C TRP A 289 -2.69 58.47 15.16
N ASP A 290 -1.86 58.09 16.12
CA ASP A 290 -0.45 57.75 15.90
C ASP A 290 -0.31 56.25 15.63
N VAL A 291 -0.28 55.90 14.34
CA VAL A 291 -0.38 54.53 13.81
C VAL A 291 0.53 54.33 12.60
N ALA A 292 0.89 53.08 12.35
CA ALA A 292 1.60 52.63 11.17
C ALA A 292 0.64 51.93 10.21
N TYR A 293 0.69 52.30 8.93
CA TYR A 293 0.07 51.57 7.83
C TYR A 293 1.13 50.68 7.19
N GLY A 294 0.97 49.37 7.34
CA GLY A 294 1.85 48.35 6.79
C GLY A 294 1.26 47.73 5.53
N ILE A 295 2.13 47.35 4.60
CA ILE A 295 1.80 46.59 3.39
C ILE A 295 2.83 45.48 3.25
N GLY A 296 2.38 44.24 3.12
CA GLY A 296 3.22 43.07 2.92
C GLY A 296 3.06 42.55 1.50
N ILE A 297 4.17 42.25 0.84
CA ILE A 297 4.22 41.68 -0.51
C ILE A 297 5.08 40.42 -0.47
N ASP A 298 4.47 39.32 -0.87
CA ASP A 298 5.11 38.01 -1.11
C ASP A 298 5.13 37.83 -2.64
N VAL A 299 6.33 37.73 -3.23
CA VAL A 299 6.47 37.64 -4.70
C VAL A 299 6.46 36.20 -5.21
N ASP A 300 6.39 35.20 -4.32
CA ASP A 300 6.36 33.78 -4.67
C ASP A 300 5.44 32.92 -3.75
N PRO A 301 4.17 33.32 -3.57
CA PRO A 301 3.29 32.77 -2.54
C PRO A 301 3.08 31.26 -2.69
N GLY A 302 3.21 30.52 -1.59
CA GLY A 302 3.06 29.06 -1.52
C GLY A 302 4.35 28.26 -1.76
N THR A 303 5.43 28.91 -2.17
CA THR A 303 6.75 28.27 -2.40
C THR A 303 7.92 28.95 -1.68
N GLY A 304 7.68 30.13 -1.10
CA GLY A 304 8.71 31.11 -0.77
C GLY A 304 9.61 30.84 0.43
N ASN A 305 10.71 31.60 0.42
CA ASN A 305 11.75 31.72 1.45
C ASN A 305 11.65 33.04 2.25
N GLY A 306 10.55 33.78 2.06
CA GLY A 306 10.23 35.02 2.73
C GLY A 306 10.05 34.87 4.25
N TYR A 307 9.77 35.99 4.91
CA TYR A 307 9.67 36.08 6.35
C TYR A 307 8.25 35.75 6.84
N THR A 308 8.15 34.94 7.90
CA THR A 308 6.85 34.39 8.38
C THR A 308 6.55 34.64 9.86
N THR A 309 7.54 34.57 10.75
CA THR A 309 7.31 34.58 12.21
C THR A 309 8.37 35.39 12.94
N GLY A 310 8.03 35.94 14.11
CA GLY A 310 8.90 36.82 14.91
C GLY A 310 8.52 38.31 14.87
N GLY A 311 7.35 38.63 14.34
CA GLY A 311 6.85 40.00 14.17
C GLY A 311 7.32 40.68 12.88
N ASP A 312 6.72 41.81 12.51
CA ASP A 312 7.05 42.55 11.28
C ASP A 312 8.53 43.00 11.22
N SER A 313 8.95 43.64 10.13
CA SER A 313 10.29 44.22 9.95
C SER A 313 10.73 45.23 11.02
N TRP A 314 9.82 45.68 11.89
CA TRP A 314 10.09 46.56 13.04
C TRP A 314 9.85 45.87 14.41
N GLY A 315 9.51 44.58 14.43
CA GLY A 315 9.25 43.78 15.62
C GLY A 315 7.88 43.98 16.26
N ARG A 316 6.87 44.44 15.51
CA ARG A 316 5.45 44.46 15.92
C ARG A 316 4.84 43.06 15.82
N SER A 317 3.75 42.80 16.53
CA SER A 317 3.14 41.47 16.63
C SER A 317 2.30 41.10 15.40
N VAL A 318 2.91 41.16 14.21
CA VAL A 318 2.31 40.82 12.92
C VAL A 318 3.16 39.72 12.27
N GLU A 319 2.53 38.63 11.88
CA GLU A 319 3.12 37.42 11.34
C GLU A 319 2.32 36.93 10.12
N PHE A 320 2.86 35.97 9.39
CA PHE A 320 2.27 35.46 8.15
C PHE A 320 2.27 33.92 8.15
N GLY A 321 1.17 33.34 7.67
CA GLY A 321 0.95 31.90 7.67
C GLY A 321 0.28 31.42 6.38
N ALA A 322 -0.26 30.19 6.43
CA ALA A 322 -1.00 29.56 5.32
C ALA A 322 -0.24 29.49 3.98
N GLY A 323 1.10 29.48 4.01
CA GLY A 323 1.95 29.43 2.82
C GLY A 323 2.36 30.79 2.27
N TYR A 324 2.00 31.90 2.94
CA TYR A 324 2.50 33.23 2.64
C TYR A 324 3.77 33.51 3.45
N ALA A 325 4.81 33.99 2.76
CA ALA A 325 6.11 34.32 3.32
C ALA A 325 6.56 35.66 2.73
N ILE A 326 6.53 36.74 3.51
CA ILE A 326 6.69 38.09 2.98
C ILE A 326 8.14 38.39 2.61
N ASP A 327 8.37 38.81 1.37
CA ASP A 327 9.67 39.27 0.88
C ASP A 327 9.89 40.77 1.12
N TYR A 328 8.80 41.53 1.03
CA TYR A 328 8.83 42.99 1.14
C TYR A 328 7.77 43.52 2.08
N GLU A 329 8.16 44.43 2.97
CA GLU A 329 7.24 45.20 3.80
C GLU A 329 7.40 46.70 3.54
N ILE A 330 6.27 47.38 3.36
CA ILE A 330 6.23 48.82 3.14
C ILE A 330 5.47 49.46 4.28
N TYR A 331 6.06 50.50 4.86
CA TYR A 331 5.50 51.16 6.04
C TYR A 331 5.41 52.66 5.90
N PHE A 332 4.24 53.18 6.25
CA PHE A 332 3.96 54.61 6.39
C PHE A 332 3.56 54.93 7.83
N TRP A 333 4.31 55.82 8.46
CA TRP A 333 3.96 56.30 9.81
C TRP A 333 3.05 57.53 9.73
N TRP A 334 1.94 57.54 10.46
CA TRP A 334 1.10 58.73 10.62
C TRP A 334 1.10 59.17 12.09
N GLY A 335 1.47 60.42 12.35
CA GLY A 335 1.52 60.97 13.72
C GLY A 335 0.30 61.80 14.10
N TRP A 336 -0.07 61.79 15.39
CA TRP A 336 -1.22 62.52 15.98
C TRP A 336 -1.42 63.93 15.38
N ASP A 337 -0.41 64.77 15.53
CA ASP A 337 -0.46 66.20 15.18
C ASP A 337 0.49 66.58 14.02
N THR A 338 1.14 65.59 13.40
CA THR A 338 2.15 65.81 12.35
C THR A 338 1.74 65.30 10.99
N GLY A 339 0.77 64.37 10.91
CA GLY A 339 0.39 63.73 9.66
C GLY A 339 1.43 62.70 9.20
N MET A 340 1.53 62.48 7.88
CA MET A 340 2.45 61.52 7.27
C MET A 340 3.91 61.82 7.62
N GLY A 341 4.59 60.81 8.15
CA GLY A 341 6.00 60.79 8.50
C GLY A 341 6.84 60.10 7.43
N THR A 342 7.70 59.19 7.87
CA THR A 342 8.64 58.45 7.00
C THR A 342 7.97 57.31 6.25
N ASP A 343 8.33 57.14 4.99
CA ASP A 343 8.12 55.94 4.19
C ASP A 343 9.30 54.96 4.33
N ASN A 344 9.00 53.67 4.31
CA ASN A 344 10.02 52.62 4.32
C ASN A 344 9.65 51.52 3.33
N PHE A 345 10.63 51.05 2.57
CA PHE A 345 10.59 49.88 1.71
C PHE A 345 11.62 48.88 2.25
N ASN A 346 11.13 47.83 2.90
CA ASN A 346 11.93 46.88 3.64
C ASN A 346 12.00 45.57 2.87
N THR A 347 13.21 45.03 2.68
CA THR A 347 13.43 43.78 1.92
C THR A 347 14.04 42.71 2.82
N TRP A 348 13.48 41.51 2.79
CA TRP A 348 14.01 40.34 3.47
C TRP A 348 15.20 39.76 2.71
N THR A 349 16.27 39.42 3.44
CA THR A 349 17.52 38.89 2.85
C THR A 349 17.77 37.42 3.18
N GLY A 350 16.80 36.74 3.79
CA GLY A 350 16.96 35.38 4.35
C GLY A 350 17.57 35.35 5.76
N SER A 351 18.20 36.43 6.22
CA SER A 351 18.83 36.51 7.56
C SER A 351 18.54 37.81 8.33
N GLY A 352 17.81 38.74 7.71
CA GLY A 352 17.48 40.05 8.26
C GLY A 352 16.84 40.97 7.22
N TRP A 353 16.51 42.19 7.64
CA TRP A 353 15.86 43.21 6.80
C TRP A 353 16.83 44.31 6.35
N THR A 354 16.71 44.72 5.09
CA THR A 354 17.30 45.97 4.59
C THR A 354 16.24 47.05 4.46
N TYR A 355 16.56 48.27 4.90
CA TYR A 355 15.60 49.37 5.00
C TYR A 355 15.97 50.48 4.00
N ASN A 356 15.04 50.77 3.08
CA ASN A 356 15.18 51.79 2.04
C ASN A 356 13.97 52.75 2.07
N SER A 357 14.02 53.87 1.35
CA SER A 357 12.82 54.66 1.05
C SER A 357 12.20 54.22 -0.28
N ILE A 358 10.92 54.47 -0.49
CA ILE A 358 10.22 54.15 -1.75
C ILE A 358 10.90 54.84 -2.93
N SER A 359 11.30 56.10 -2.74
CA SER A 359 12.04 56.87 -3.76
C SER A 359 13.41 56.29 -4.10
N SER A 360 14.10 55.67 -3.13
CA SER A 360 15.44 55.12 -3.34
C SER A 360 15.44 53.84 -4.18
N VAL A 361 14.32 53.12 -4.21
CA VAL A 361 14.11 51.95 -5.06
C VAL A 361 13.44 52.31 -6.39
N GLY A 362 13.26 53.61 -6.69
CA GLY A 362 12.66 54.09 -7.93
C GLY A 362 11.13 54.15 -7.92
N GLY A 363 10.49 53.93 -6.76
CA GLY A 363 9.05 54.07 -6.60
C GLY A 363 8.61 55.50 -6.25
N SER A 364 7.29 55.68 -6.16
CA SER A 364 6.67 56.93 -5.74
C SER A 364 5.40 56.68 -4.92
N PHE A 365 5.01 57.63 -4.07
CA PHE A 365 3.75 57.56 -3.34
C PHE A 365 3.12 58.96 -3.18
N ALA A 366 1.81 59.00 -2.99
CA ALA A 366 1.05 60.22 -2.69
C ALA A 366 -0.12 59.89 -1.76
N TYR A 367 -0.65 60.89 -1.04
CA TYR A 367 -1.71 60.67 -0.06
C TYR A 367 -2.58 61.90 0.15
N THR A 368 -3.79 61.68 0.68
CA THR A 368 -4.65 62.76 1.21
C THR A 368 -4.97 62.51 2.68
N GLY A 369 -5.34 63.57 3.40
CA GLY A 369 -5.64 63.54 4.83
C GLY A 369 -5.07 64.73 5.57
N ASN A 370 -5.40 64.85 6.85
CA ASN A 370 -4.87 65.91 7.72
C ASN A 370 -4.98 65.49 9.20
N THR A 371 -4.39 66.28 10.08
CA THR A 371 -4.31 65.98 11.53
C THR A 371 -5.65 66.06 12.28
N SER A 372 -6.76 66.42 11.60
CA SER A 372 -8.10 66.32 12.18
C SER A 372 -8.81 65.01 11.83
N THR A 373 -8.55 64.46 10.64
CA THR A 373 -9.27 63.28 10.11
C THR A 373 -8.40 62.03 9.97
N GLY A 374 -7.08 62.15 10.11
CA GLY A 374 -6.12 61.08 9.80
C GLY A 374 -5.83 60.97 8.31
N LEU A 375 -5.11 59.90 7.93
CA LEU A 375 -4.95 59.48 6.53
C LEU A 375 -6.33 59.26 5.92
N GLN A 376 -6.51 59.55 4.63
CA GLN A 376 -7.78 59.34 3.91
C GLN A 376 -7.56 58.47 2.67
N THR A 377 -6.52 58.76 1.90
CA THR A 377 -6.08 57.95 0.75
C THR A 377 -4.56 57.85 0.75
N LEU A 378 -4.03 56.75 0.23
CA LEU A 378 -2.61 56.51 -0.03
C LEU A 378 -2.49 55.79 -1.37
N GLU A 379 -1.59 56.24 -2.23
CA GLU A 379 -1.27 55.64 -3.51
C GLU A 379 0.23 55.38 -3.60
N ILE A 380 0.62 54.27 -4.22
CA ILE A 380 2.01 53.81 -4.29
C ILE A 380 2.23 53.20 -5.67
N ALA A 381 3.36 53.54 -6.31
CA ALA A 381 3.91 52.84 -7.46
C ALA A 381 5.28 52.26 -7.10
N ILE A 382 5.45 50.96 -7.33
CA ILE A 382 6.68 50.22 -7.01
C ILE A 382 7.18 49.58 -8.32
N PRO A 383 8.41 49.86 -8.76
CA PRO A 383 8.91 49.24 -9.97
C PRO A 383 9.13 47.74 -9.75
N TRP A 384 8.74 46.90 -10.71
CA TRP A 384 8.92 45.45 -10.62
C TRP A 384 10.39 45.05 -10.41
N SER A 385 11.33 45.83 -10.95
CA SER A 385 12.76 45.63 -10.73
C SER A 385 13.20 45.76 -9.27
N ALA A 386 12.48 46.54 -8.44
CA ALA A 386 12.71 46.60 -7.00
C ALA A 386 12.18 45.37 -6.25
N LEU A 387 11.23 44.66 -6.85
CA LEU A 387 10.62 43.42 -6.34
C LEU A 387 11.31 42.16 -6.88
N GLY A 388 12.52 42.30 -7.44
CA GLY A 388 13.26 41.17 -8.03
C GLY A 388 12.79 40.75 -9.42
N GLY A 389 11.94 41.55 -10.06
CA GLY A 389 11.34 41.25 -11.36
C GLY A 389 9.85 40.95 -11.27
N LYS A 390 9.22 40.66 -12.42
CA LYS A 390 7.84 40.18 -12.45
C LYS A 390 7.82 38.70 -12.12
N ARG A 391 6.79 38.26 -11.43
CA ARG A 391 6.55 36.86 -11.09
C ARG A 391 5.16 36.47 -11.57
N SER A 392 4.96 35.19 -11.86
CA SER A 392 3.67 34.65 -12.34
C SER A 392 2.53 34.81 -11.32
N LYS A 393 2.87 35.06 -10.05
CA LYS A 393 1.92 35.36 -8.98
C LYS A 393 2.62 36.18 -7.90
N PHE A 394 1.86 36.96 -7.17
CA PHE A 394 2.29 37.66 -5.95
C PHE A 394 1.11 37.77 -5.00
N ALA A 395 1.37 37.92 -3.71
CA ALA A 395 0.34 38.14 -2.70
C ALA A 395 0.59 39.47 -1.99
N ILE A 396 -0.50 40.20 -1.70
CA ILE A 396 -0.45 41.51 -1.07
C ILE A 396 -1.50 41.64 0.03
N MET A 397 -1.14 42.33 1.10
CA MET A 397 -2.07 42.77 2.14
C MET A 397 -1.64 44.12 2.69
N ALA A 398 -2.60 44.91 3.16
CA ALA A 398 -2.36 46.07 4.00
C ALA A 398 -2.94 45.86 5.41
N TRP A 399 -2.34 46.48 6.42
CA TRP A 399 -2.85 46.51 7.79
C TRP A 399 -2.55 47.84 8.47
N VAL A 400 -3.22 48.09 9.59
CA VAL A 400 -2.94 49.24 10.46
C VAL A 400 -2.65 48.76 11.89
N THR A 401 -1.56 49.27 12.47
CA THR A 401 -1.07 48.89 13.80
C THR A 401 -0.46 50.10 14.53
N GLY A 402 -0.08 49.95 15.79
CA GLY A 402 0.50 51.01 16.62
C GLY A 402 2.03 51.11 16.52
N SER A 403 2.64 51.76 17.53
CA SER A 403 4.10 51.75 17.71
C SER A 403 4.67 50.38 18.12
N GLY A 404 3.80 49.50 18.61
CA GLY A 404 4.02 48.10 18.92
C GLY A 404 2.67 47.40 19.09
N GLY A 405 2.66 46.07 19.21
CA GLY A 405 1.43 45.27 19.25
C GLY A 405 0.99 44.75 17.88
N SER A 406 -0.21 44.20 17.81
CA SER A 406 -0.85 43.59 16.64
C SER A 406 -1.59 44.62 15.77
N ALA A 407 -2.12 44.18 14.64
CA ALA A 407 -2.95 45.00 13.77
C ALA A 407 -4.36 45.12 14.33
N VAL A 408 -5.08 46.18 13.96
CA VAL A 408 -6.50 46.36 14.34
C VAL A 408 -7.43 46.49 13.15
N ASP A 409 -6.86 46.46 11.96
CA ASP A 409 -7.60 46.34 10.71
C ASP A 409 -6.67 45.81 9.62
N SER A 410 -7.24 45.11 8.64
CA SER A 410 -6.50 44.58 7.51
C SER A 410 -7.32 44.60 6.21
N LEU A 411 -6.61 44.64 5.08
CA LEU A 411 -7.13 44.54 3.73
C LEU A 411 -6.27 43.52 2.95
N PRO A 412 -6.79 42.32 2.63
CA PRO A 412 -8.11 41.79 2.97
C PRO A 412 -8.38 41.63 4.47
N VAL A 413 -9.67 41.61 4.81
CA VAL A 413 -10.14 41.28 6.17
C VAL A 413 -9.65 39.88 6.51
N ASP A 414 -8.89 39.76 7.59
CA ASP A 414 -8.28 38.51 8.02
C ASP A 414 -8.92 38.00 9.31
N PRO A 415 -9.16 36.67 9.45
CA PRO A 415 -9.68 36.08 10.68
C PRO A 415 -8.76 36.20 11.89
N ALA A 416 -7.49 36.58 11.72
CA ALA A 416 -6.60 36.89 12.85
C ALA A 416 -7.16 38.01 13.73
N ILE A 417 -7.84 38.99 13.12
CA ILE A 417 -8.36 40.18 13.82
C ILE A 417 -9.73 39.92 14.45
N ASP A 418 -9.88 40.09 15.77
CA ASP A 418 -11.18 39.99 16.46
C ASP A 418 -11.97 41.31 16.38
N TYR A 419 -12.62 41.52 15.24
CA TYR A 419 -13.52 42.67 15.03
C TYR A 419 -14.70 42.72 16.02
N THR A 420 -15.02 41.63 16.76
CA THR A 420 -16.06 41.66 17.79
C THR A 420 -15.56 42.24 19.12
N ASN A 421 -14.25 42.33 19.30
CA ASN A 421 -13.58 42.77 20.52
C ASN A 421 -12.37 43.69 20.22
N ILE A 422 -12.51 44.56 19.23
CA ILE A 422 -11.42 45.37 18.67
C ILE A 422 -10.63 46.21 19.69
N GLY A 423 -11.20 46.51 20.86
CA GLY A 423 -10.50 47.25 21.91
C GLY A 423 -9.36 46.48 22.57
N ASN A 424 -9.42 45.14 22.56
CA ASN A 424 -8.37 44.26 23.10
C ASN A 424 -7.38 43.80 22.03
N GLU A 425 -7.64 44.13 20.77
CA GLU A 425 -6.87 43.64 19.63
C GLU A 425 -5.40 44.06 19.71
N TRP A 426 -5.11 45.34 19.97
CA TRP A 426 -3.76 45.94 19.99
C TRP A 426 -2.65 45.20 20.78
N GLY A 427 -2.99 44.23 21.64
CA GLY A 427 -2.06 43.60 22.59
C GLY A 427 -1.71 42.14 22.29
N ASP A 428 -2.25 41.52 21.24
CA ASP A 428 -1.99 40.12 20.89
C ASP A 428 -0.97 39.96 19.74
N THR A 429 -1.13 38.93 18.92
CA THR A 429 -0.25 38.62 17.78
C THR A 429 -1.10 38.07 16.65
N ASP A 430 -1.08 38.76 15.52
CA ASP A 430 -1.82 38.38 14.33
C ASP A 430 -0.95 37.54 13.41
N THR A 431 -1.42 36.37 13.04
CA THR A 431 -0.84 35.60 11.93
C THR A 431 -1.79 35.69 10.73
N PHE A 432 -1.47 36.57 9.78
CA PHE A 432 -2.28 36.77 8.59
C PHE A 432 -2.23 35.57 7.65
N THR A 433 -3.39 35.21 7.11
CA THR A 433 -3.60 34.03 6.26
C THR A 433 -4.45 34.32 5.02
N ASN A 434 -4.92 35.55 4.83
CA ASN A 434 -5.85 35.94 3.79
C ASN A 434 -5.32 37.10 2.93
N LEU A 435 -4.18 36.90 2.27
CA LEU A 435 -3.62 37.90 1.36
C LEU A 435 -4.34 37.88 0.01
N LEU A 436 -4.43 39.05 -0.63
CA LEU A 436 -4.90 39.16 -2.00
C LEU A 436 -3.83 38.61 -2.96
N VAL A 437 -4.15 37.57 -3.72
CA VAL A 437 -3.22 37.01 -4.72
C VAL A 437 -3.50 37.64 -6.09
N GLY A 438 -2.48 38.27 -6.67
CA GLY A 438 -2.45 38.69 -8.07
C GLY A 438 -1.68 37.66 -8.91
N GLU A 439 -2.15 37.39 -10.14
CA GLU A 439 -1.56 36.40 -11.04
C GLU A 439 -1.24 37.02 -12.42
N TRP A 440 -0.06 36.69 -12.94
CA TRP A 440 0.41 36.96 -14.30
C TRP A 440 0.45 35.65 -15.08
N PHE A 441 -0.43 35.49 -16.06
CA PHE A 441 -0.55 34.18 -16.70
C PHE A 441 0.51 33.90 -17.78
N LEU A 442 1.00 34.91 -18.50
CA LEU A 442 1.90 34.73 -19.63
C LEU A 442 3.33 35.23 -19.36
N MET A 443 4.25 34.32 -19.03
CA MET A 443 5.70 34.55 -18.96
C MET A 443 6.47 33.31 -19.47
N PRO A 444 7.66 33.44 -20.08
CA PRO A 444 8.56 32.30 -20.27
C PRO A 444 9.16 31.85 -18.93
N ASP A 445 9.65 30.61 -18.84
CA ASP A 445 10.32 30.05 -17.65
C ASP A 445 11.28 28.96 -18.13
N LEU A 446 12.50 29.32 -18.47
CA LEU A 446 13.52 28.40 -18.92
C LEU A 446 14.00 27.57 -17.74
N THR A 447 14.47 26.36 -18.05
CA THR A 447 15.09 25.47 -17.08
C THR A 447 16.07 24.59 -17.81
N VAL A 448 17.08 24.11 -17.09
CA VAL A 448 18.08 23.18 -17.64
C VAL A 448 18.24 21.96 -16.75
N SER A 449 18.56 20.83 -17.35
CA SER A 449 18.93 19.60 -16.65
C SER A 449 19.96 18.81 -17.45
N ILE A 450 20.70 17.94 -16.78
CA ILE A 450 21.68 17.05 -17.40
C ILE A 450 21.31 15.61 -17.05
N THR A 451 21.33 14.73 -18.04
CA THR A 451 21.20 13.28 -17.86
C THR A 451 22.40 12.58 -18.48
N GLY A 452 22.96 11.59 -17.80
CA GLY A 452 24.14 10.86 -18.24
C GLY A 452 24.74 10.04 -17.10
N PRO A 453 25.86 9.35 -17.32
CA PRO A 453 26.49 8.52 -16.31
C PRO A 453 27.10 9.37 -15.19
N GLY A 454 26.74 9.05 -13.94
CA GLY A 454 27.37 9.62 -12.72
C GLY A 454 28.75 9.04 -12.41
N VAL A 455 29.11 7.94 -13.06
CA VAL A 455 30.44 7.33 -12.97
C VAL A 455 30.91 6.96 -14.37
N VAL A 456 32.12 7.32 -14.74
CA VAL A 456 32.70 7.04 -16.07
C VAL A 456 34.05 6.33 -15.91
N GLY A 457 34.31 5.32 -16.75
CA GLY A 457 35.61 4.67 -16.78
C GLY A 457 36.70 5.59 -17.35
N LEU A 458 37.89 5.56 -16.77
CA LEU A 458 39.07 6.27 -17.31
C LEU A 458 39.27 5.94 -18.80
N ASN A 459 39.43 6.98 -19.65
CA ASN A 459 39.54 6.89 -21.10
C ASN A 459 38.32 6.28 -21.82
N ARG A 460 37.14 6.27 -21.19
CA ARG A 460 35.88 5.83 -21.81
C ARG A 460 34.99 7.03 -22.14
N VAL A 461 34.14 6.89 -23.14
CA VAL A 461 33.22 7.96 -23.54
C VAL A 461 32.00 7.93 -22.60
N GLY A 462 31.75 9.03 -21.89
CA GLY A 462 30.47 9.33 -21.26
C GLY A 462 29.60 10.15 -22.20
N ASN A 463 28.36 9.72 -22.44
CA ASN A 463 27.38 10.43 -23.26
C ASN A 463 26.40 11.15 -22.33
N TYR A 464 26.28 12.47 -22.49
CA TYR A 464 25.41 13.30 -21.69
C TYR A 464 24.39 14.01 -22.58
N ASN A 465 23.20 14.21 -22.03
CA ASN A 465 22.11 14.92 -22.67
C ASN A 465 21.68 16.11 -21.78
N VAL A 466 21.79 17.31 -22.35
CA VAL A 466 21.36 18.56 -21.72
C VAL A 466 19.98 18.88 -22.21
N THR A 467 18.99 18.84 -21.32
CA THR A 467 17.60 19.17 -21.65
C THR A 467 17.33 20.59 -21.17
N VAL A 468 16.87 21.43 -22.09
CA VAL A 468 16.45 22.80 -21.83
C VAL A 468 14.97 22.89 -22.11
N LYS A 469 14.20 23.46 -21.17
CA LYS A 469 12.74 23.48 -21.25
C LYS A 469 12.22 24.86 -20.89
N ASN A 470 11.31 25.37 -21.70
CA ASN A 470 10.48 26.51 -21.35
C ASN A 470 9.20 26.00 -20.68
N LYS A 471 9.14 26.05 -19.35
CA LYS A 471 7.94 25.77 -18.55
C LYS A 471 6.91 26.90 -18.61
N GLY A 472 7.33 28.05 -19.12
CA GLY A 472 6.49 29.21 -19.26
C GLY A 472 5.52 29.09 -20.43
N SER A 473 4.59 30.03 -20.45
CA SER A 473 3.45 30.12 -21.34
C SER A 473 3.70 31.09 -22.51
N LEU A 474 4.85 31.79 -22.54
CA LEU A 474 5.31 32.57 -23.69
C LEU A 474 6.49 31.90 -24.40
N PRO A 475 6.57 31.98 -25.74
CA PRO A 475 7.71 31.49 -26.49
C PRO A 475 8.95 32.37 -26.27
N VAL A 476 10.12 31.75 -26.33
CA VAL A 476 11.45 32.38 -26.25
C VAL A 476 12.18 32.16 -27.57
N THR A 477 12.90 33.19 -28.01
CA THR A 477 13.82 33.08 -29.15
C THR A 477 15.23 33.49 -28.73
N GLY A 478 16.23 32.74 -29.15
CA GLY A 478 17.63 33.07 -28.93
C GLY A 478 18.21 32.73 -27.54
N ALA A 479 17.60 31.84 -26.76
CA ALA A 479 18.13 31.46 -25.44
C ALA A 479 19.51 30.78 -25.56
N THR A 480 20.50 31.27 -24.83
CA THR A 480 21.86 30.70 -24.81
C THR A 480 21.92 29.50 -23.87
N VAL A 481 22.59 28.42 -24.25
CA VAL A 481 22.75 27.20 -23.42
C VAL A 481 24.23 26.86 -23.34
N LYS A 482 24.80 26.73 -22.15
CA LYS A 482 26.24 26.48 -21.95
C LYS A 482 26.48 25.33 -21.00
N VAL A 483 27.52 24.55 -21.27
CA VAL A 483 28.00 23.45 -20.40
C VAL A 483 29.45 23.69 -20.03
N TYR A 484 29.75 23.52 -18.76
CA TYR A 484 31.07 23.66 -18.17
C TYR A 484 31.50 22.34 -17.51
N ILE A 485 32.79 22.00 -17.56
CA ILE A 485 33.41 20.90 -16.80
C ILE A 485 34.50 21.50 -15.92
N ASP A 486 34.39 21.35 -14.60
CA ASP A 486 35.22 21.99 -13.57
C ASP A 486 35.38 23.50 -13.80
N GLY A 487 34.27 24.15 -14.15
CA GLY A 487 34.22 25.59 -14.43
C GLY A 487 34.77 26.02 -15.80
N ASN A 488 35.32 25.12 -16.62
CA ASN A 488 35.78 25.44 -17.97
C ASN A 488 34.67 25.20 -18.98
N LEU A 489 34.39 26.18 -19.85
CA LEU A 489 33.38 26.04 -20.90
C LEU A 489 33.75 24.86 -21.83
N TYR A 490 32.87 23.88 -21.90
CA TYR A 490 33.04 22.68 -22.71
C TYR A 490 32.31 22.81 -24.05
N THR A 491 31.05 23.26 -24.05
CA THR A 491 30.23 23.44 -25.26
C THR A 491 29.09 24.46 -25.02
N ASN A 492 28.50 24.98 -26.10
CA ASN A 492 27.33 25.87 -26.06
C ASN A 492 26.41 25.70 -27.28
N TRP A 493 25.16 26.12 -27.12
CA TRP A 493 24.11 26.15 -28.14
C TRP A 493 23.23 27.41 -28.01
N THR A 494 22.35 27.60 -28.99
CA THR A 494 21.24 28.57 -28.93
C THR A 494 19.93 27.82 -29.19
N ALA A 495 18.89 28.13 -28.43
CA ALA A 495 17.60 27.48 -28.52
C ALA A 495 16.46 28.51 -28.65
N ASP A 496 15.58 28.29 -29.63
CA ASP A 496 14.23 28.87 -29.63
C ASP A 496 13.30 27.85 -28.99
N LEU A 497 12.44 28.26 -28.06
CA LEU A 497 11.56 27.36 -27.30
C LEU A 497 10.16 27.96 -27.24
N GLY A 498 9.18 27.29 -27.83
CA GLY A 498 7.77 27.59 -27.61
C GLY A 498 7.34 27.41 -26.16
N ALA A 499 6.13 27.86 -25.83
CA ALA A 499 5.52 27.62 -24.53
C ALA A 499 5.44 26.10 -24.25
N GLY A 500 5.89 25.67 -23.07
CA GLY A 500 5.95 24.26 -22.67
C GLY A 500 6.97 23.39 -23.44
N GLU A 501 7.67 23.92 -24.44
CA GLU A 501 8.57 23.15 -25.30
C GLU A 501 9.86 22.77 -24.56
N GLU A 502 10.36 21.58 -24.85
CA GLU A 502 11.69 21.12 -24.42
C GLU A 502 12.55 20.72 -25.63
N LYS A 503 13.84 21.04 -25.54
CA LYS A 503 14.86 20.63 -26.51
C LYS A 503 16.02 20.01 -25.77
N TRP A 504 16.71 19.09 -26.45
CA TRP A 504 17.84 18.41 -25.87
C TRP A 504 19.07 18.49 -26.77
N PHE A 505 20.24 18.57 -26.13
CA PHE A 505 21.53 18.68 -26.77
C PHE A 505 22.49 17.62 -26.23
N LEU A 506 23.08 16.85 -27.14
CA LEU A 506 24.04 15.81 -26.78
C LEU A 506 25.46 16.36 -26.76
N PHE A 507 26.22 15.97 -25.74
CA PHE A 507 27.68 16.10 -25.74
C PHE A 507 28.34 14.85 -25.19
N ASN A 508 29.51 14.53 -25.74
CA ASN A 508 30.30 13.39 -25.32
C ASN A 508 31.53 13.89 -24.58
N TRP A 509 31.90 13.23 -23.48
CA TRP A 509 33.08 13.55 -22.68
C TRP A 509 33.94 12.30 -22.49
N THR A 510 35.26 12.42 -22.66
CA THR A 510 36.22 11.33 -22.44
C THR A 510 37.25 11.79 -21.40
N PRO A 511 37.12 11.38 -20.13
CA PRO A 511 38.05 11.79 -19.10
C PRO A 511 39.40 11.08 -19.26
N ASN A 512 40.48 11.82 -19.00
CA ASN A 512 41.86 11.34 -19.13
C ASN A 512 42.56 11.13 -17.77
N ALA A 513 41.89 11.42 -16.66
CA ALA A 513 42.35 11.17 -15.31
C ALA A 513 41.17 10.76 -14.41
N THR A 514 41.47 9.96 -13.39
CA THR A 514 40.50 9.57 -12.36
C THR A 514 40.25 10.71 -11.38
N GLY A 515 39.06 10.76 -10.79
CA GLY A 515 38.66 11.80 -9.82
C GLY A 515 37.22 12.26 -10.05
N THR A 516 36.72 13.10 -9.15
CA THR A 516 35.39 13.70 -9.26
C THR A 516 35.47 14.97 -10.09
N TYR A 517 34.63 15.08 -11.11
CA TYR A 517 34.47 16.25 -11.98
C TYR A 517 33.08 16.84 -11.82
N THR A 518 32.95 18.16 -11.93
CA THR A 518 31.65 18.85 -11.86
C THR A 518 31.23 19.33 -13.24
N ILE A 519 30.12 18.79 -13.75
CA ILE A 519 29.45 19.26 -14.97
C ILE A 519 28.37 20.26 -14.57
N ARG A 520 28.43 21.48 -15.09
CA ARG A 520 27.45 22.56 -14.85
C ARG A 520 26.82 22.99 -16.17
N ALA A 521 25.50 22.97 -16.28
CA ALA A 521 24.76 23.51 -17.42
C ALA A 521 23.95 24.73 -17.00
N VAL A 522 23.90 25.75 -17.86
CA VAL A 522 23.16 27.00 -17.63
C VAL A 522 22.43 27.40 -18.91
N VAL A 523 21.18 27.84 -18.80
CA VAL A 523 20.41 28.50 -19.87
C VAL A 523 20.24 29.98 -19.54
N ASP A 524 20.26 30.86 -20.55
CA ASP A 524 20.21 32.33 -20.41
C ASP A 524 21.10 32.89 -19.29
N GLU A 525 22.38 32.46 -19.24
CA GLU A 525 23.34 32.92 -18.23
C GLU A 525 23.54 34.45 -18.25
N GLU A 526 23.19 35.11 -19.36
CA GLU A 526 23.21 36.55 -19.51
C GLU A 526 21.98 37.28 -18.92
N ASN A 527 20.95 36.54 -18.49
CA ASN A 527 19.68 37.05 -17.93
C ASN A 527 19.04 38.10 -18.84
N THR A 528 18.92 37.77 -20.13
CA THR A 528 18.44 38.67 -21.18
C THR A 528 16.96 38.46 -21.53
N ILE A 529 16.40 37.32 -21.17
CA ILE A 529 15.00 36.98 -21.32
C ILE A 529 14.38 37.12 -19.93
N ALA A 530 13.27 37.86 -19.81
CA ALA A 530 12.58 38.00 -18.53
C ALA A 530 11.66 36.81 -18.30
N GLU A 531 11.91 36.05 -17.24
CA GLU A 531 11.28 34.76 -16.97
C GLU A 531 10.46 34.77 -15.67
N ALA A 532 9.55 33.81 -15.51
CA ALA A 532 8.79 33.65 -14.28
C ALA A 532 9.72 33.28 -13.09
N ASN A 533 10.82 32.59 -13.38
CA ASN A 533 11.84 32.25 -12.40
C ASN A 533 13.24 32.25 -13.02
N GLU A 534 14.09 33.19 -12.61
CA GLU A 534 15.49 33.25 -13.08
C GLU A 534 16.43 32.31 -12.30
N ASP A 535 15.96 31.74 -11.18
CA ASP A 535 16.79 30.97 -10.24
C ASP A 535 16.87 29.47 -10.58
N ASN A 536 16.12 29.02 -11.59
CA ASN A 536 16.03 27.61 -12.02
C ASN A 536 16.79 27.34 -13.35
N ASN A 537 17.58 28.33 -13.79
CA ASN A 537 18.32 28.33 -15.05
C ASN A 537 19.68 27.63 -14.99
N GLU A 538 20.08 27.07 -13.84
CA GLU A 538 21.33 26.33 -13.64
C GLU A 538 21.10 24.91 -13.09
N PHE A 539 21.88 23.94 -13.60
CA PHE A 539 21.94 22.57 -13.09
C PHE A 539 23.38 22.07 -12.96
N VAL A 540 23.67 21.40 -11.84
CA VAL A 540 25.00 20.87 -11.52
C VAL A 540 24.93 19.35 -11.29
N MET A 541 25.87 18.63 -11.90
CA MET A 541 26.04 17.18 -11.76
C MET A 541 27.51 16.84 -11.45
N ASN A 542 27.76 16.03 -10.43
CA ASN A 542 29.09 15.47 -10.19
C ASN A 542 29.24 14.13 -10.91
N VAL A 543 30.42 13.89 -11.48
CA VAL A 543 30.76 12.65 -12.16
C VAL A 543 32.09 12.10 -11.63
N ASP A 544 32.06 10.86 -11.14
CA ASP A 544 33.26 10.17 -10.68
C ASP A 544 33.93 9.39 -11.81
N VAL A 545 35.20 9.68 -12.08
CA VAL A 545 35.99 8.94 -13.05
C VAL A 545 36.81 7.87 -12.34
N VAL A 546 36.49 6.60 -12.62
CA VAL A 546 37.07 5.44 -11.93
C VAL A 546 37.90 4.56 -12.87
N TRP A 547 38.80 3.79 -12.28
CA TRP A 547 39.55 2.76 -12.99
C TRP A 547 38.76 1.44 -12.97
N VAL A 548 38.67 0.75 -14.11
CA VAL A 548 37.97 -0.55 -14.26
C VAL A 548 39.00 -1.57 -14.70
N GLY A 549 39.27 -2.57 -13.86
CA GLY A 549 40.35 -3.55 -14.04
C GLY A 549 40.01 -4.72 -14.95
N ASN A 550 41.04 -5.48 -15.34
CA ASN A 550 40.93 -6.75 -16.04
C ASN A 550 41.03 -7.88 -15.00
N ILE A 551 39.98 -8.70 -14.85
CA ILE A 551 39.95 -9.86 -13.93
C ILE A 551 40.53 -11.10 -14.65
N ASP A 552 41.52 -11.74 -14.04
CA ASP A 552 42.09 -13.01 -14.46
C ASP A 552 41.37 -14.15 -13.72
N VAL A 553 40.70 -15.03 -14.46
CA VAL A 553 39.85 -16.08 -13.87
C VAL A 553 40.71 -17.31 -13.58
N ASP A 554 41.43 -17.27 -12.46
CA ASP A 554 42.31 -18.33 -11.98
C ASP A 554 41.94 -18.84 -10.57
N GLY A 555 40.93 -18.23 -9.95
CA GLY A 555 40.49 -18.51 -8.59
C GLY A 555 41.20 -17.67 -7.54
N ASN A 556 42.07 -16.71 -7.90
CA ASN A 556 42.83 -15.91 -6.96
C ASN A 556 42.23 -14.49 -6.81
N PRO A 557 41.58 -14.16 -5.66
CA PRO A 557 40.78 -12.95 -5.52
C PRO A 557 41.59 -11.64 -5.38
N ASN A 558 42.90 -11.63 -5.68
CA ASN A 558 43.77 -10.48 -5.47
C ASN A 558 43.59 -9.34 -6.50
N ASP A 559 42.95 -9.64 -7.63
CA ASP A 559 42.57 -8.69 -8.67
C ASP A 559 41.15 -8.11 -8.47
N TRP A 560 40.42 -8.60 -7.46
CA TRP A 560 39.17 -8.01 -6.98
C TRP A 560 39.40 -6.85 -5.99
N LEU A 561 38.41 -5.96 -5.90
CA LEU A 561 38.44 -4.86 -4.93
C LEU A 561 38.31 -5.40 -3.50
N ALA A 562 39.38 -5.31 -2.71
CA ALA A 562 39.36 -5.67 -1.31
C ALA A 562 38.64 -4.61 -0.47
N ILE A 563 37.46 -4.94 0.05
CA ILE A 563 36.66 -4.09 0.93
C ILE A 563 36.17 -4.87 2.15
N THR A 564 36.11 -4.21 3.31
CA THR A 564 35.50 -4.76 4.53
C THR A 564 34.20 -4.02 4.77
N ILE A 565 33.10 -4.77 4.75
CA ILE A 565 31.74 -4.31 5.07
C ILE A 565 31.18 -5.18 6.20
N GLU A 566 30.12 -4.72 6.85
CA GLU A 566 29.46 -5.52 7.88
C GLU A 566 28.87 -6.81 7.28
N PRO A 567 28.83 -7.93 8.02
CA PRO A 567 28.11 -9.12 7.59
C PRO A 567 26.65 -8.80 7.25
N ASN A 568 26.03 -9.58 6.36
CA ASN A 568 24.65 -9.37 5.89
C ASN A 568 24.46 -7.99 5.23
N SER A 569 25.49 -7.45 4.57
CA SER A 569 25.44 -6.17 3.88
C SER A 569 26.16 -6.20 2.55
N TYR A 570 25.93 -5.18 1.73
CA TYR A 570 26.57 -5.04 0.42
C TYR A 570 27.03 -3.61 0.17
N THR A 571 27.94 -3.47 -0.79
CA THR A 571 28.40 -2.18 -1.30
C THR A 571 28.56 -2.24 -2.81
N VAL A 572 28.42 -1.08 -3.45
CA VAL A 572 28.81 -0.86 -4.84
C VAL A 572 29.84 0.24 -4.86
N GLN A 573 31.09 -0.11 -5.20
CA GLN A 573 32.19 0.84 -5.21
C GLN A 573 33.12 0.56 -6.39
N ASN A 574 33.50 1.63 -7.11
CA ASN A 574 34.44 1.58 -8.23
C ASN A 574 34.05 0.55 -9.33
N GLY A 575 32.75 0.32 -9.54
CA GLY A 575 32.27 -0.67 -10.51
C GLY A 575 32.29 -2.13 -10.01
N PHE A 576 32.47 -2.35 -8.71
CA PHE A 576 32.36 -3.65 -8.05
C PHE A 576 31.15 -3.65 -7.13
N PHE A 577 30.26 -4.62 -7.31
CA PHE A 577 29.31 -5.03 -6.29
C PHE A 577 29.98 -6.10 -5.41
N ILE A 578 29.94 -5.92 -4.09
CA ILE A 578 30.43 -6.89 -3.10
C ILE A 578 29.36 -7.04 -2.03
N TRP A 579 28.89 -8.26 -1.79
CA TRP A 579 28.06 -8.66 -0.66
C TRP A 579 28.88 -9.55 0.29
N SER A 580 28.69 -9.40 1.60
CA SER A 580 29.40 -10.13 2.64
C SER A 580 28.42 -10.84 3.57
N ASP A 581 28.80 -12.04 3.98
CA ASP A 581 28.05 -12.91 4.90
C ASP A 581 28.87 -13.20 6.17
N PRO A 582 28.23 -13.54 7.31
CA PRO A 582 28.92 -14.02 8.48
C PRO A 582 29.45 -15.44 8.25
N VAL A 583 30.51 -15.80 8.97
CA VAL A 583 31.00 -17.18 8.99
C VAL A 583 30.14 -18.01 9.95
N ASP A 584 29.94 -19.29 9.64
CA ASP A 584 29.26 -20.29 10.48
C ASP A 584 27.75 -20.05 10.63
N ASP A 585 27.09 -19.55 9.57
CA ASP A 585 25.64 -19.30 9.56
C ASP A 585 24.85 -20.21 8.59
N GLN A 586 25.58 -21.04 7.83
CA GLN A 586 25.08 -22.09 6.95
C GLN A 586 24.36 -23.22 7.71
N ARG A 587 23.72 -24.12 6.97
CA ARG A 587 23.12 -25.32 7.56
C ARG A 587 24.16 -26.39 7.90
N HIS A 588 23.96 -27.05 9.06
CA HIS A 588 24.88 -28.05 9.61
C HIS A 588 24.34 -29.48 9.66
N ASP A 589 23.11 -29.73 9.18
CA ASP A 589 22.42 -31.02 9.40
C ASP A 589 23.19 -32.23 8.82
N LYS A 590 24.07 -31.99 7.83
CA LYS A 590 24.83 -33.01 7.11
C LYS A 590 26.30 -33.12 7.54
N ASP A 591 26.78 -32.23 8.41
CA ASP A 591 28.19 -32.16 8.84
C ASP A 591 28.78 -33.51 9.24
N PRO A 592 28.10 -34.40 9.99
CA PRO A 592 28.67 -35.68 10.41
C PRO A 592 29.12 -36.61 9.26
N TYR A 593 28.65 -36.36 8.04
CA TYR A 593 28.82 -37.22 6.86
C TYR A 593 29.71 -36.62 5.77
N LEU A 594 30.08 -35.34 5.89
CA LEU A 594 30.91 -34.65 4.91
C LEU A 594 32.41 -34.94 5.11
N PRO A 595 33.25 -34.77 4.07
CA PRO A 595 34.70 -34.74 4.22
C PRO A 595 35.11 -33.77 5.35
N GLY A 596 35.99 -34.20 6.25
CA GLY A 596 36.39 -33.38 7.42
C GLY A 596 35.30 -33.11 8.47
N ARG A 597 34.09 -33.64 8.29
CA ARG A 597 32.92 -33.46 9.16
C ARG A 597 32.48 -32.00 9.37
N SER A 598 32.52 -31.20 8.31
CA SER A 598 32.16 -29.77 8.34
C SER A 598 31.61 -29.32 6.99
N SER A 599 30.57 -28.48 7.02
CA SER A 599 29.99 -27.80 5.85
C SER A 599 30.66 -26.47 5.47
N SER A 600 31.75 -26.08 6.15
CA SER A 600 32.43 -24.79 5.97
C SER A 600 32.93 -24.49 4.55
N HIS A 601 33.05 -25.52 3.71
CA HIS A 601 33.40 -25.34 2.30
C HIS A 601 32.22 -24.87 1.43
N ALA A 602 31.00 -24.88 1.98
CA ALA A 602 29.76 -24.41 1.38
C ALA A 602 29.13 -23.22 2.13
N ASP A 603 29.77 -22.75 3.21
CA ASP A 603 29.52 -21.49 3.94
C ASP A 603 30.06 -20.32 3.11
N LEU A 604 29.16 -19.53 2.54
CA LEU A 604 29.43 -18.49 1.56
C LEU A 604 29.67 -17.16 2.27
N THR A 605 30.91 -16.66 2.28
CA THR A 605 31.28 -15.45 3.03
C THR A 605 31.28 -14.16 2.20
N GLU A 606 31.37 -14.27 0.87
CA GLU A 606 31.40 -13.11 -0.02
C GLU A 606 30.90 -13.48 -1.42
N VAL A 607 30.11 -12.59 -2.02
CA VAL A 607 29.75 -12.63 -3.44
C VAL A 607 30.12 -11.31 -4.10
N GLY A 608 30.92 -11.39 -5.15
CA GLY A 608 31.34 -10.24 -5.93
C GLY A 608 30.81 -10.26 -7.35
N VAL A 609 30.47 -9.10 -7.90
CA VAL A 609 30.16 -8.91 -9.33
C VAL A 609 30.87 -7.67 -9.88
N THR A 610 31.56 -7.82 -11.00
CA THR A 610 32.11 -6.70 -11.78
C THR A 610 32.02 -7.01 -13.28
N LYS A 611 32.45 -6.09 -14.14
CA LYS A 611 32.47 -6.34 -15.59
C LYS A 611 33.52 -5.52 -16.32
N ASP A 612 33.83 -5.98 -17.53
CA ASP A 612 34.59 -5.21 -18.53
C ASP A 612 33.77 -5.02 -19.83
N ASP A 613 34.44 -4.81 -20.96
CA ASP A 613 33.80 -4.66 -22.27
C ASP A 613 33.34 -5.99 -22.90
N ARG A 614 33.67 -7.14 -22.30
CA ARG A 614 33.49 -8.47 -22.88
C ARG A 614 32.77 -9.44 -21.96
N TYR A 615 32.97 -9.32 -20.65
CA TYR A 615 32.53 -10.29 -19.66
C TYR A 615 31.93 -9.62 -18.42
N VAL A 616 30.98 -10.31 -17.81
CA VAL A 616 30.59 -10.14 -16.40
C VAL A 616 31.35 -11.17 -15.59
N TYR A 617 31.92 -10.76 -14.46
CA TYR A 617 32.70 -11.60 -13.57
C TYR A 617 31.93 -11.80 -12.26
N PHE A 618 31.96 -13.02 -11.74
CA PHE A 618 31.41 -13.42 -10.45
C PHE A 618 32.54 -13.96 -9.57
N LEU A 619 32.52 -13.60 -8.29
CA LEU A 619 33.38 -14.13 -7.24
C LEU A 619 32.51 -14.79 -6.17
N PHE A 620 32.92 -15.97 -5.71
CA PHE A 620 32.34 -16.66 -4.56
C PHE A 620 33.47 -17.03 -3.60
N LYS A 621 33.38 -16.57 -2.35
CA LYS A 621 34.36 -16.91 -1.30
C LYS A 621 33.68 -17.70 -0.20
N PHE A 622 34.37 -18.68 0.33
CA PHE A 622 33.86 -19.58 1.35
C PHE A 622 34.68 -19.49 2.64
N ALA A 623 34.08 -19.90 3.77
CA ALA A 623 34.75 -19.83 5.06
C ALA A 623 36.02 -20.71 5.13
N ASP A 624 35.91 -21.99 4.75
CA ASP A 624 37.05 -22.93 4.71
C ASP A 624 36.80 -24.09 3.75
N MET A 625 37.56 -24.15 2.64
CA MET A 625 37.46 -25.23 1.65
C MET A 625 38.55 -26.31 1.80
N SER A 626 39.35 -26.26 2.87
CA SER A 626 40.54 -27.12 3.02
C SER A 626 40.22 -28.60 3.24
N ASN A 627 38.98 -28.92 3.64
CA ASN A 627 38.52 -30.28 3.92
C ASN A 627 38.06 -31.07 2.68
N ILE A 628 38.04 -30.46 1.51
CA ILE A 628 37.65 -31.11 0.24
C ILE A 628 38.76 -31.04 -0.83
N LYS A 629 38.63 -31.87 -1.86
CA LYS A 629 39.28 -31.75 -3.17
C LYS A 629 38.23 -31.70 -4.27
N ILE A 630 38.60 -31.16 -5.43
CA ILE A 630 37.74 -31.20 -6.61
C ILE A 630 37.52 -32.67 -7.00
N GLY A 631 36.27 -33.08 -7.18
CA GLY A 631 35.81 -34.43 -7.47
C GLY A 631 35.42 -35.25 -6.23
N ASP A 632 35.52 -34.69 -5.01
CA ASP A 632 35.06 -35.37 -3.80
C ASP A 632 33.53 -35.40 -3.72
N ASN A 633 32.99 -36.53 -3.24
CA ASN A 633 31.57 -36.61 -2.87
C ASN A 633 31.32 -35.70 -1.66
N GLY A 634 30.31 -34.84 -1.77
CA GLY A 634 29.99 -33.80 -0.81
C GLY A 634 30.73 -32.49 -1.04
N ALA A 635 31.55 -32.35 -2.10
CA ALA A 635 32.20 -31.09 -2.44
C ALA A 635 31.17 -29.99 -2.81
N THR A 636 31.60 -28.72 -2.78
CA THR A 636 30.72 -27.57 -2.98
C THR A 636 30.05 -27.57 -4.36
N PHE A 637 28.76 -27.31 -4.37
CA PHE A 637 27.97 -27.02 -5.55
C PHE A 637 27.46 -25.59 -5.46
N ILE A 638 27.51 -24.82 -6.55
CA ILE A 638 27.02 -23.44 -6.62
C ILE A 638 26.02 -23.35 -7.76
N ALA A 639 24.78 -22.97 -7.48
CA ALA A 639 23.74 -22.70 -8.47
C ALA A 639 23.44 -21.20 -8.50
N VAL A 640 23.50 -20.59 -9.68
CA VAL A 640 23.30 -19.15 -9.87
C VAL A 640 22.28 -18.93 -10.99
N PRO A 641 20.97 -18.90 -10.68
CA PRO A 641 19.95 -18.48 -11.63
C PRO A 641 20.10 -16.99 -11.98
N ILE A 642 20.04 -16.65 -13.27
CA ILE A 642 20.21 -15.30 -13.80
C ILE A 642 19.02 -14.93 -14.69
N ASP A 643 18.34 -13.86 -14.33
CA ASP A 643 17.17 -13.27 -15.01
C ASP A 643 17.59 -11.95 -15.66
N TYR A 644 17.43 -11.83 -16.98
CA TYR A 644 17.77 -10.62 -17.74
C TYR A 644 16.73 -10.24 -18.81
N LYS A 645 15.65 -11.03 -18.95
CA LYS A 645 14.52 -10.76 -19.84
C LYS A 645 13.25 -11.46 -19.32
N ASP A 646 12.09 -11.08 -19.87
CA ASP A 646 10.82 -11.66 -19.45
C ASP A 646 10.71 -13.16 -19.82
N GLY A 647 10.40 -14.01 -18.84
CA GLY A 647 10.19 -15.45 -19.01
C GLY A 647 10.99 -16.24 -17.99
N GLY A 648 11.14 -17.55 -18.20
CA GLY A 648 12.10 -18.35 -17.42
C GLY A 648 11.51 -19.46 -16.56
N ALA A 649 12.39 -20.09 -15.78
CA ALA A 649 12.10 -21.18 -14.86
C ALA A 649 12.31 -20.78 -13.41
N TYR A 650 11.81 -21.60 -12.48
CA TYR A 650 11.88 -21.36 -11.04
C TYR A 650 12.66 -22.42 -10.25
N TRP A 651 13.31 -23.37 -10.91
CA TRP A 651 14.04 -24.46 -10.24
C TRP A 651 15.55 -24.16 -10.15
N PHE A 652 16.26 -24.74 -9.17
CA PHE A 652 17.72 -24.66 -9.07
C PHE A 652 18.43 -25.87 -9.69
N ALA A 653 19.57 -25.65 -10.32
CA ALA A 653 20.39 -26.70 -10.93
C ALA A 653 20.90 -27.70 -9.89
N GLY A 654 21.19 -28.93 -10.33
CA GLY A 654 21.63 -30.02 -9.45
C GLY A 654 20.47 -30.81 -8.82
N GLU A 655 19.26 -30.70 -9.37
CA GLU A 655 18.04 -31.38 -8.86
C GLU A 655 17.67 -30.97 -7.43
N MET A 656 17.96 -29.71 -7.06
CA MET A 656 17.54 -29.16 -5.76
C MET A 656 16.01 -29.11 -5.67
N ASP A 657 15.45 -29.56 -4.54
CA ASP A 657 14.01 -29.51 -4.23
C ASP A 657 13.52 -28.11 -3.83
N THR A 658 14.36 -27.09 -4.06
CA THR A 658 14.08 -25.68 -3.77
C THR A 658 13.74 -24.92 -5.04
N ASN A 659 12.75 -24.02 -4.94
CA ASN A 659 12.47 -23.06 -6.01
C ASN A 659 13.11 -21.71 -5.69
N THR A 660 13.58 -21.04 -6.73
CA THR A 660 13.99 -19.64 -6.72
C THR A 660 12.77 -18.71 -6.73
N VAL A 661 12.96 -17.46 -6.32
CA VAL A 661 11.92 -16.40 -6.35
C VAL A 661 11.99 -15.51 -7.60
N ILE A 662 13.00 -15.70 -8.45
CA ILE A 662 13.13 -15.04 -9.76
C ILE A 662 12.81 -16.04 -10.88
N ALA A 663 12.19 -15.58 -11.94
CA ALA A 663 12.04 -16.38 -13.16
C ALA A 663 13.31 -16.19 -13.99
N TRP A 664 14.20 -17.17 -14.02
CA TRP A 664 15.51 -17.01 -14.64
C TRP A 664 15.55 -17.54 -16.07
N ASP A 665 16.40 -16.91 -16.89
CA ASP A 665 16.59 -17.21 -18.31
C ASP A 665 17.73 -18.16 -18.58
N ILE A 666 18.79 -18.06 -17.78
CA ILE A 666 19.93 -18.96 -17.80
C ILE A 666 20.36 -19.22 -16.37
N GLN A 667 20.82 -20.43 -16.09
CA GLN A 667 21.37 -20.76 -14.79
C GLN A 667 22.79 -21.29 -14.94
N MET A 668 23.71 -20.63 -14.24
CA MET A 668 25.11 -21.02 -14.12
C MET A 668 25.25 -22.01 -12.97
N ALA A 669 26.00 -23.09 -13.17
CA ALA A 669 26.30 -24.07 -12.14
C ALA A 669 27.80 -24.38 -12.08
N VAL A 670 28.37 -24.31 -10.88
CA VAL A 670 29.74 -24.76 -10.58
C VAL A 670 29.64 -26.03 -9.75
N ASN A 671 30.11 -27.15 -10.29
CA ASN A 671 29.99 -28.47 -9.67
C ASN A 671 31.37 -29.01 -9.29
N LEU A 672 31.83 -28.74 -8.06
CA LEU A 672 33.13 -29.21 -7.61
C LEU A 672 33.17 -30.71 -7.31
N GLY A 673 32.03 -31.39 -7.18
CA GLY A 673 31.94 -32.86 -7.06
C GLY A 673 31.78 -33.60 -8.40
N GLY A 674 31.85 -32.87 -9.52
CA GLY A 674 31.77 -33.42 -10.86
C GLY A 674 32.96 -34.33 -11.20
N SER A 675 32.78 -35.23 -12.17
CA SER A 675 33.80 -36.21 -12.54
C SER A 675 34.87 -35.69 -13.52
N GLU A 676 34.83 -34.42 -13.91
CA GLU A 676 35.79 -33.82 -14.87
C GLU A 676 37.21 -33.73 -14.27
N TYR A 677 37.30 -33.45 -12.98
CA TYR A 677 38.54 -33.34 -12.20
C TYR A 677 38.41 -34.20 -10.95
N VAL A 678 39.52 -34.78 -10.48
CA VAL A 678 39.57 -35.67 -9.32
C VAL A 678 40.87 -35.47 -8.55
N GLY A 679 40.77 -34.95 -7.33
CA GLY A 679 41.84 -34.80 -6.36
C GLY A 679 42.64 -33.50 -6.43
N GLN A 680 42.32 -32.57 -7.34
CA GLN A 680 42.99 -31.26 -7.44
C GLN A 680 42.52 -30.26 -6.37
N GLU A 681 43.38 -29.31 -6.03
CA GLU A 681 43.05 -28.13 -5.21
C GLU A 681 42.81 -26.86 -6.04
N GLN A 682 43.25 -26.87 -7.30
CA GLN A 682 43.12 -25.75 -8.23
C GLN A 682 42.73 -26.26 -9.61
N ALA A 683 41.84 -25.56 -10.29
CA ALA A 683 41.46 -25.88 -11.67
C ALA A 683 40.94 -24.63 -12.40
N VAL A 684 41.26 -24.53 -13.69
CA VAL A 684 40.67 -23.54 -14.59
C VAL A 684 40.05 -24.30 -15.76
N ALA A 685 38.75 -24.13 -15.98
CA ALA A 685 38.00 -24.89 -16.97
C ALA A 685 37.03 -23.99 -17.76
N SER A 686 36.84 -24.30 -19.03
CA SER A 686 35.76 -23.71 -19.83
C SER A 686 34.43 -24.38 -19.49
N ALA A 687 33.32 -23.71 -19.81
CA ALA A 687 31.99 -24.30 -19.66
C ALA A 687 31.88 -25.62 -20.45
N GLY A 688 31.53 -26.69 -19.76
CA GLY A 688 31.32 -28.02 -20.34
C GLY A 688 29.90 -28.23 -20.84
N ASN A 689 29.65 -29.43 -21.36
CA ASN A 689 28.36 -29.83 -21.97
C ASN A 689 27.64 -30.94 -21.19
N SER A 690 28.03 -31.15 -19.92
CA SER A 690 27.46 -32.13 -19.01
C SER A 690 27.25 -31.52 -17.63
N VAL A 691 26.24 -31.97 -16.90
CA VAL A 691 26.00 -31.59 -15.48
C VAL A 691 27.13 -32.02 -14.54
N THR A 692 28.02 -32.90 -14.99
CA THR A 692 29.23 -33.34 -14.27
C THR A 692 30.47 -32.49 -14.59
N SER A 693 30.33 -31.45 -15.42
CA SER A 693 31.44 -30.54 -15.75
C SER A 693 31.67 -29.56 -14.59
N LEU A 694 32.89 -29.05 -14.46
CA LEU A 694 33.24 -28.11 -13.38
C LEU A 694 32.42 -26.83 -13.44
N LEU A 695 32.17 -26.33 -14.66
CA LEU A 695 31.23 -25.23 -14.96
C LEU A 695 30.30 -25.68 -16.07
N TYR A 696 29.01 -25.45 -15.92
CA TYR A 696 28.03 -25.63 -16.99
C TYR A 696 26.89 -24.61 -16.87
N PHE A 697 26.12 -24.45 -17.94
CA PHE A 697 24.95 -23.58 -17.99
C PHE A 697 23.74 -24.39 -18.43
N VAL A 698 22.57 -24.07 -17.90
CA VAL A 698 21.30 -24.69 -18.30
C VAL A 698 20.28 -23.65 -18.73
N ASP A 699 19.45 -24.04 -19.69
CA ASP A 699 18.25 -23.30 -20.10
C ASP A 699 17.05 -23.62 -19.18
N PRO A 700 15.93 -22.87 -19.26
CA PRO A 700 14.74 -23.09 -18.42
C PRO A 700 14.13 -24.49 -18.56
N GLU A 701 14.35 -25.16 -19.69
CA GLU A 701 13.92 -26.53 -19.97
C GLU A 701 14.83 -27.60 -19.33
N GLY A 702 15.97 -27.21 -18.77
CA GLY A 702 16.93 -28.09 -18.09
C GLY A 702 17.99 -28.69 -19.02
N ASN A 703 18.10 -28.21 -20.26
CA ASN A 703 19.15 -28.64 -21.17
C ASN A 703 20.46 -27.93 -20.84
N VAL A 704 21.57 -28.66 -20.82
CA VAL A 704 22.90 -28.06 -20.73
C VAL A 704 23.23 -27.37 -22.05
N ILE A 705 23.50 -26.06 -21.99
CA ILE A 705 23.79 -25.22 -23.16
C ILE A 705 25.26 -24.80 -23.21
N PRO A 706 25.88 -24.75 -24.40
CA PRO A 706 27.25 -24.26 -24.55
C PRO A 706 27.30 -22.73 -24.42
N VAL A 707 28.25 -22.22 -23.65
CA VAL A 707 28.51 -20.79 -23.49
C VAL A 707 29.97 -20.49 -23.85
N ASP A 708 30.23 -20.20 -25.12
CA ASP A 708 31.57 -19.98 -25.65
C ASP A 708 32.23 -18.76 -24.99
N GLY A 709 33.40 -18.97 -24.38
CA GLY A 709 34.18 -17.94 -23.71
C GLY A 709 33.94 -17.82 -22.20
N ALA A 710 32.94 -18.53 -21.65
CA ALA A 710 32.80 -18.67 -20.21
C ALA A 710 33.93 -19.53 -19.62
N LEU A 711 34.42 -19.14 -18.44
CA LEU A 711 35.52 -19.79 -17.75
C LEU A 711 35.25 -19.77 -16.24
N VAL A 712 35.59 -20.86 -15.56
CA VAL A 712 35.68 -20.93 -14.09
C VAL A 712 37.13 -21.11 -13.67
N GLY A 713 37.54 -20.42 -12.62
CA GLY A 713 38.80 -20.61 -11.89
C GLY A 713 38.49 -20.96 -10.44
N VAL A 714 39.07 -22.05 -9.95
CA VAL A 714 38.86 -22.56 -8.59
C VAL A 714 40.21 -22.62 -7.89
N ASP A 715 40.31 -22.04 -6.70
CA ASP A 715 41.46 -22.20 -5.80
C ASP A 715 40.99 -22.51 -4.37
N LEU A 716 40.95 -23.81 -4.03
CA LEU A 716 40.54 -24.27 -2.70
C LEU A 716 41.51 -23.81 -1.59
N THR A 717 42.76 -23.44 -1.93
CA THR A 717 43.72 -22.91 -0.94
C THR A 717 43.45 -21.45 -0.57
N LYS A 718 42.59 -20.79 -1.35
CA LYS A 718 42.12 -19.41 -1.16
C LYS A 718 40.64 -19.34 -0.80
N ASN A 719 39.97 -20.49 -0.73
CA ASN A 719 38.53 -20.64 -0.51
C ASN A 719 37.68 -19.91 -1.55
N THR A 720 38.11 -19.91 -2.82
CA THR A 720 37.55 -19.00 -3.83
C THR A 720 37.22 -19.70 -5.14
N VAL A 721 36.13 -19.24 -5.76
CA VAL A 721 35.69 -19.59 -7.10
C VAL A 721 35.39 -18.31 -7.86
N GLU A 722 35.96 -18.18 -9.06
CA GLU A 722 35.73 -17.07 -9.96
C GLU A 722 35.12 -17.57 -11.26
N VAL A 723 34.15 -16.84 -11.80
CA VAL A 723 33.54 -17.18 -13.08
C VAL A 723 33.45 -15.93 -13.95
N ARG A 724 33.84 -16.04 -15.22
CA ARG A 724 33.47 -15.04 -16.23
C ARG A 724 32.38 -15.56 -17.16
N VAL A 725 31.44 -14.69 -17.47
CA VAL A 725 30.30 -14.94 -18.36
C VAL A 725 30.34 -13.90 -19.49
N PRO A 726 30.34 -14.31 -20.78
CA PRO A 726 30.34 -13.36 -21.90
C PRO A 726 29.14 -12.41 -21.86
N LEU A 727 29.34 -11.12 -22.14
CA LEU A 727 28.25 -10.12 -22.21
C LEU A 727 27.18 -10.48 -23.26
N SER A 728 27.54 -11.24 -24.29
CA SER A 728 26.59 -11.73 -25.29
C SER A 728 25.49 -12.64 -24.71
N VAL A 729 25.71 -13.24 -23.53
CA VAL A 729 24.69 -14.05 -22.83
C VAL A 729 23.50 -13.18 -22.43
N PHE A 730 23.75 -11.95 -22.00
CA PHE A 730 22.75 -11.03 -21.47
C PHE A 730 21.93 -10.31 -22.55
N ASP A 731 22.12 -10.62 -23.85
CA ASP A 731 21.36 -10.07 -24.98
C ASP A 731 21.21 -8.53 -25.00
N GLY A 732 22.25 -7.82 -24.57
CA GLY A 732 22.26 -6.35 -24.48
C GLY A 732 21.45 -5.77 -23.31
N ALA A 733 20.96 -6.60 -22.39
CA ALA A 733 20.28 -6.16 -21.19
C ALA A 733 21.21 -5.30 -20.32
N ARG A 734 20.69 -4.14 -19.88
CA ARG A 734 21.35 -3.23 -18.94
C ARG A 734 21.07 -3.59 -17.49
N ASN A 735 20.16 -4.51 -17.23
CA ASN A 735 19.81 -4.98 -15.90
C ASN A 735 19.74 -6.49 -15.91
N PHE A 736 20.18 -7.12 -14.83
CA PHE A 736 19.92 -8.53 -14.58
C PHE A 736 19.75 -8.77 -13.07
N ASN A 737 19.02 -9.81 -12.73
CA ASN A 737 18.84 -10.28 -11.37
C ASN A 737 19.52 -11.65 -11.22
N PHE A 738 20.04 -11.96 -10.04
CA PHE A 738 20.53 -13.31 -9.75
C PHE A 738 20.31 -13.72 -8.29
N GLN A 739 20.22 -15.03 -8.05
CA GLN A 739 20.35 -15.63 -6.71
C GLN A 739 21.56 -16.55 -6.67
N VAL A 740 21.95 -16.98 -5.48
CA VAL A 740 23.02 -17.96 -5.28
C VAL A 740 22.52 -19.00 -4.29
N ALA A 741 22.65 -20.28 -4.63
CA ALA A 741 22.39 -21.37 -3.72
C ALA A 741 23.60 -22.31 -3.69
N THR A 742 24.11 -22.60 -2.50
CA THR A 742 25.17 -23.58 -2.30
C THR A 742 24.58 -24.93 -1.90
N GLY A 743 25.27 -26.01 -2.25
CA GLY A 743 24.86 -27.37 -1.95
C GLY A 743 26.03 -28.34 -1.85
N PHE A 744 25.74 -29.60 -1.49
CA PHE A 744 26.72 -30.68 -1.45
C PHE A 744 26.59 -31.56 -2.69
N SER A 745 27.54 -31.48 -3.61
CA SER A 745 27.54 -32.25 -4.85
C SER A 745 27.75 -33.74 -4.62
N TYR A 746 26.99 -34.59 -5.31
CA TYR A 746 27.12 -36.04 -5.33
C TYR A 746 27.08 -36.56 -6.79
N GLY A 747 28.03 -36.11 -7.60
CA GLY A 747 28.11 -36.42 -9.03
C GLY A 747 27.29 -35.43 -9.87
N PRO A 748 26.15 -35.83 -10.47
CA PRO A 748 25.34 -34.93 -11.30
C PRO A 748 24.31 -34.08 -10.51
N ALA A 749 24.09 -34.37 -9.24
CA ALA A 749 23.04 -33.77 -8.41
C ALA A 749 23.58 -33.35 -7.04
N VAL A 750 22.79 -32.62 -6.25
CA VAL A 750 23.09 -32.30 -4.86
C VAL A 750 22.53 -33.35 -3.89
N TRP A 751 23.04 -33.38 -2.67
CA TRP A 751 22.55 -34.28 -1.63
C TRP A 751 21.38 -33.67 -0.85
N ASN A 752 20.18 -34.24 -1.00
CA ASN A 752 18.96 -33.68 -0.43
C ASN A 752 18.93 -33.65 1.10
N PHE A 753 18.32 -32.61 1.66
CA PHE A 753 17.98 -32.55 3.09
C PHE A 753 16.61 -33.18 3.34
N GLY A 754 16.57 -34.25 4.15
CA GLY A 754 15.36 -35.06 4.33
C GLY A 754 15.54 -36.47 3.74
N ASP A 755 14.58 -36.95 2.95
CA ASP A 755 14.71 -38.25 2.25
C ASP A 755 15.72 -38.13 1.08
N PRO A 756 16.87 -38.81 1.13
CA PRO A 756 17.90 -38.65 0.09
C PRO A 756 17.36 -38.94 -1.31
N PHE A 757 17.44 -37.95 -2.20
CA PHE A 757 17.05 -38.04 -3.62
C PHE A 757 15.55 -38.20 -3.87
N ALA A 758 14.69 -37.81 -2.91
CA ALA A 758 13.25 -37.74 -3.08
C ALA A 758 12.76 -36.30 -2.92
N ASN A 759 11.84 -35.87 -3.78
CA ASN A 759 11.21 -34.56 -3.69
C ASN A 759 10.24 -34.52 -2.51
N ASP A 760 10.78 -34.19 -1.33
CA ASP A 760 10.05 -34.15 -0.06
C ASP A 760 9.63 -32.73 0.33
N GLY A 761 10.00 -31.73 -0.48
CA GLY A 761 9.65 -30.32 -0.31
C GLY A 761 10.48 -29.60 0.75
N ASN A 762 11.54 -30.20 1.26
CA ASN A 762 12.53 -29.53 2.10
C ASN A 762 13.59 -28.85 1.23
N SER A 763 14.08 -27.68 1.66
CA SER A 763 15.10 -27.00 0.88
C SER A 763 16.44 -27.73 0.93
N ASP A 764 17.11 -27.83 -0.21
CA ASP A 764 18.43 -28.45 -0.36
C ASP A 764 19.59 -27.46 -0.24
N ILE A 765 19.25 -26.18 -0.10
CA ILE A 765 20.22 -25.10 0.04
C ILE A 765 20.94 -25.27 1.38
N VAL A 766 22.27 -25.28 1.30
CA VAL A 766 23.17 -25.24 2.45
C VAL A 766 23.35 -23.80 2.90
N ASP A 767 23.61 -22.92 1.92
CA ASP A 767 23.77 -21.49 2.12
C ASP A 767 23.30 -20.65 0.91
N THR A 768 22.94 -19.39 1.13
CA THR A 768 22.41 -18.46 0.11
C THR A 768 22.63 -17.02 0.52
N ILE A 769 22.58 -16.10 -0.45
CA ILE A 769 22.54 -14.67 -0.17
C ILE A 769 21.31 -14.35 0.70
N THR A 770 21.52 -13.76 1.86
CA THR A 770 20.46 -13.26 2.76
C THR A 770 20.93 -12.03 3.55
N ILE A 771 20.02 -11.44 4.32
CA ILE A 771 20.35 -10.53 5.43
C ILE A 771 19.85 -11.06 6.78
N GLU A 772 19.20 -12.23 6.77
CA GLU A 772 18.79 -12.89 8.00
C GLU A 772 20.03 -13.37 8.76
N PRO A 773 19.99 -13.45 10.09
CA PRO A 773 21.15 -13.87 10.91
C PRO A 773 21.76 -15.25 10.59
N THR A 774 21.04 -16.12 9.88
CA THR A 774 21.48 -17.48 9.50
C THR A 774 20.66 -17.97 8.29
N THR A 775 21.21 -18.83 7.46
CA THR A 775 20.49 -19.49 6.34
C THR A 775 19.27 -20.29 6.82
N THR A 776 19.30 -20.85 8.03
CA THR A 776 18.15 -21.58 8.61
C THR A 776 16.95 -20.65 8.84
N GLN A 777 17.18 -19.38 9.20
CA GLN A 777 16.11 -18.39 9.38
C GLN A 777 15.56 -17.89 8.05
N GLU A 778 16.43 -17.79 7.04
CA GLU A 778 16.04 -17.51 5.67
C GLU A 778 15.08 -18.57 5.12
N LEU A 779 15.45 -19.84 5.30
CA LEU A 779 14.73 -20.97 4.70
C LEU A 779 13.63 -21.56 5.60
N VAL A 780 13.06 -20.78 6.53
CA VAL A 780 11.98 -21.25 7.44
C VAL A 780 10.77 -21.82 6.70
N ASP A 781 10.49 -21.33 5.49
CA ASP A 781 9.43 -21.81 4.62
C ASP A 781 9.94 -22.54 3.37
N ASN A 782 11.20 -23.00 3.42
CA ASN A 782 11.93 -23.69 2.35
C ASN A 782 12.11 -22.89 1.05
N ILE A 783 12.01 -21.55 1.07
CA ILE A 783 12.17 -20.69 -0.11
C ILE A 783 13.14 -19.54 0.19
N PRO A 784 14.21 -19.33 -0.61
CA PRO A 784 15.11 -18.17 -0.45
C PRO A 784 14.45 -16.89 -0.97
N ASP A 785 14.22 -15.93 -0.09
CA ASP A 785 13.51 -14.66 -0.30
C ASP A 785 14.34 -13.56 -0.98
N TYR A 786 15.68 -13.64 -0.96
CA TYR A 786 16.55 -12.57 -1.45
C TYR A 786 17.20 -12.85 -2.81
N TYR A 787 17.18 -11.87 -3.69
CA TYR A 787 17.96 -11.84 -4.93
C TYR A 787 18.69 -10.52 -5.11
N VAL A 788 19.78 -10.53 -5.86
CA VAL A 788 20.54 -9.33 -6.20
C VAL A 788 20.06 -8.79 -7.54
N ARG A 789 19.73 -7.50 -7.60
CA ARG A 789 19.48 -6.77 -8.83
C ARG A 789 20.69 -5.94 -9.19
N VAL A 790 21.17 -6.06 -10.42
CA VAL A 790 22.35 -5.35 -10.94
C VAL A 790 21.94 -4.50 -12.14
N THR A 791 22.42 -3.26 -12.16
CA THR A 791 22.34 -2.33 -13.30
C THR A 791 23.74 -2.06 -13.82
N MET A 792 23.93 -2.23 -15.13
CA MET A 792 25.22 -2.12 -15.79
C MET A 792 25.16 -1.42 -17.15
N ASP A 793 26.22 -0.66 -17.46
CA ASP A 793 26.48 -0.10 -18.80
C ASP A 793 27.97 -0.28 -19.17
N ASN A 794 28.83 0.69 -18.85
CA ASN A 794 30.29 0.55 -18.99
C ASN A 794 30.93 -0.10 -17.75
N ILE A 795 30.29 0.00 -16.59
CA ILE A 795 30.65 -0.64 -15.32
C ILE A 795 29.40 -1.21 -14.65
N ILE A 796 29.53 -1.79 -13.45
CA ILE A 796 28.40 -1.93 -12.53
C ILE A 796 28.06 -0.55 -11.96
N GLU A 797 26.93 0.02 -12.37
CA GLU A 797 26.53 1.38 -11.98
C GLU A 797 25.83 1.39 -10.63
N SER A 798 24.97 0.40 -10.41
CA SER A 798 24.27 0.19 -9.15
C SER A 798 23.88 -1.28 -9.01
N ALA A 799 23.73 -1.73 -7.77
CA ALA A 799 23.18 -3.02 -7.44
C ALA A 799 22.47 -2.94 -6.09
N GLY A 800 21.54 -3.84 -5.84
CA GLY A 800 20.82 -3.89 -4.58
C GLY A 800 20.26 -5.26 -4.29
N LEU A 801 20.13 -5.56 -3.00
CA LEU A 801 19.49 -6.78 -2.54
C LEU A 801 17.98 -6.56 -2.38
N VAL A 802 17.17 -7.43 -2.99
CA VAL A 802 15.71 -7.32 -3.02
C VAL A 802 15.09 -8.52 -2.32
N SER A 803 14.24 -8.26 -1.33
CA SER A 803 13.46 -9.29 -0.63
C SER A 803 12.04 -9.41 -1.18
N VAL A 804 11.57 -10.63 -1.42
CA VAL A 804 10.14 -10.89 -1.74
C VAL A 804 9.32 -11.31 -0.52
N LYS A 805 9.94 -11.45 0.66
CA LYS A 805 9.34 -11.95 1.91
C LYS A 805 8.02 -11.24 2.27
N VAL A 806 8.04 -9.91 2.25
CA VAL A 806 6.86 -9.08 2.59
C VAL A 806 5.73 -9.27 1.58
N GLN A 807 6.04 -9.34 0.29
CA GLN A 807 5.03 -9.53 -0.76
C GLN A 807 4.38 -10.91 -0.64
N ARG A 808 5.17 -11.96 -0.38
CA ARG A 808 4.69 -13.33 -0.13
C ARG A 808 3.79 -13.38 1.10
N LEU A 809 4.19 -12.74 2.21
CA LEU A 809 3.37 -12.64 3.43
C LEU A 809 2.02 -11.93 3.18
N ILE A 810 2.01 -10.84 2.41
CA ILE A 810 0.77 -10.13 2.03
C ILE A 810 -0.13 -11.02 1.17
N GLN A 811 0.43 -11.79 0.23
CA GLN A 811 -0.36 -12.73 -0.58
C GLN A 811 -1.00 -13.84 0.27
N TYR A 812 -0.29 -14.39 1.25
CA TYR A 812 -0.87 -15.34 2.20
C TYR A 812 -1.99 -14.71 3.03
N GLN A 813 -1.81 -13.49 3.53
CA GLN A 813 -2.84 -12.75 4.25
C GLN A 813 -4.09 -12.54 3.38
N ASN A 814 -3.91 -12.09 2.13
CA ASN A 814 -5.00 -11.88 1.18
C ASN A 814 -5.73 -13.19 0.85
N THR A 815 -5.01 -14.29 0.69
CA THR A 815 -5.59 -15.61 0.43
C THR A 815 -6.42 -16.09 1.62
N PHE A 816 -5.91 -15.93 2.85
CA PHE A 816 -6.65 -16.27 4.07
C PHE A 816 -7.93 -15.43 4.23
N VAL A 817 -7.86 -14.13 3.91
CA VAL A 817 -9.03 -13.24 3.86
C VAL A 817 -10.05 -13.76 2.84
N MET A 818 -9.62 -14.08 1.62
CA MET A 818 -10.49 -14.58 0.55
C MET A 818 -11.18 -15.90 0.91
N ILE A 819 -10.45 -16.86 1.48
CA ILE A 819 -11.01 -18.13 1.96
C ILE A 819 -12.09 -17.86 3.01
N ASN A 820 -11.82 -17.05 4.03
CA ASN A 820 -12.81 -16.79 5.07
C ASN A 820 -14.01 -15.98 4.56
N LYS A 821 -13.78 -15.04 3.63
CA LYS A 821 -14.83 -14.25 2.98
C LYS A 821 -15.82 -15.13 2.21
N PHE A 822 -15.34 -16.10 1.42
CA PHE A 822 -16.22 -16.91 0.57
C PHE A 822 -16.59 -18.26 1.18
N TYR A 823 -15.63 -18.96 1.76
CA TYR A 823 -15.82 -20.28 2.36
C TYR A 823 -16.29 -20.18 3.81
N GLY A 824 -15.60 -19.38 4.64
CA GLY A 824 -15.91 -19.27 6.07
C GLY A 824 -17.34 -18.78 6.33
N ILE A 825 -17.75 -17.71 5.64
CA ILE A 825 -19.13 -17.17 5.71
C ILE A 825 -20.17 -18.22 5.34
N ARG A 826 -19.99 -18.86 4.17
CA ARG A 826 -20.95 -19.85 3.64
C ARG A 826 -21.09 -21.07 4.55
N ASN A 827 -19.99 -21.55 5.14
CA ASN A 827 -20.03 -22.69 6.04
C ASN A 827 -20.65 -22.32 7.39
N PHE A 828 -20.39 -21.11 7.92
CA PHE A 828 -21.07 -20.65 9.14
C PHE A 828 -22.59 -20.63 8.95
N GLU A 829 -23.09 -20.02 7.87
CA GLU A 829 -24.53 -19.94 7.60
C GLU A 829 -25.18 -21.31 7.45
N LYS A 830 -24.50 -22.24 6.76
CA LYS A 830 -24.95 -23.63 6.61
C LYS A 830 -25.00 -24.37 7.94
N ASP A 831 -23.92 -24.31 8.71
CA ASP A 831 -23.80 -25.03 9.98
C ASP A 831 -24.72 -24.42 11.04
N TYR A 832 -25.02 -23.12 10.95
CA TYR A 832 -25.99 -22.44 11.83
C TYR A 832 -27.41 -22.98 11.64
N ALA A 833 -27.85 -23.11 10.39
CA ALA A 833 -29.15 -23.72 10.08
C ALA A 833 -29.21 -25.18 10.57
N ARG A 834 -28.12 -25.94 10.37
CA ARG A 834 -28.02 -27.33 10.82
C ARG A 834 -28.06 -27.45 12.34
N TYR A 835 -27.36 -26.59 13.07
CA TYR A 835 -27.42 -26.53 14.52
C TYR A 835 -28.86 -26.34 15.02
N GLN A 836 -29.60 -25.38 14.44
CA GLN A 836 -30.98 -25.11 14.85
C GLN A 836 -31.91 -26.30 14.65
N GLU A 837 -31.76 -27.01 13.53
CA GLU A 837 -32.50 -28.25 13.25
C GLU A 837 -32.22 -29.32 14.31
N LEU A 838 -30.94 -29.63 14.54
CA LEU A 838 -30.51 -30.67 15.48
C LEU A 838 -30.90 -30.34 16.92
N ALA A 839 -30.70 -29.09 17.35
CA ALA A 839 -31.09 -28.65 18.68
C ALA A 839 -32.61 -28.77 18.90
N SER A 840 -33.41 -28.46 17.88
CA SER A 840 -34.87 -28.65 17.92
C SER A 840 -35.26 -30.13 17.98
N GLU A 841 -34.62 -30.98 17.19
CA GLU A 841 -34.83 -32.43 17.20
C GLU A 841 -34.54 -33.00 18.60
N LEU A 842 -33.39 -32.66 19.18
CA LEU A 842 -32.97 -33.15 20.49
C LEU A 842 -33.92 -32.70 21.60
N ARG A 843 -34.42 -31.45 21.59
CA ARG A 843 -35.41 -30.94 22.57
C ARG A 843 -36.75 -31.69 22.55
N ASN A 844 -37.10 -32.30 21.43
CA ASN A 844 -38.33 -33.09 21.28
C ASN A 844 -38.17 -34.56 21.70
N MET A 845 -36.96 -34.97 22.10
CA MET A 845 -36.68 -36.30 22.63
C MET A 845 -36.71 -36.30 24.17
N PRO A 846 -36.95 -37.45 24.80
CA PRO A 846 -36.80 -37.58 26.25
C PRO A 846 -35.31 -37.51 26.63
N LEU A 847 -34.85 -36.33 27.08
CA LEU A 847 -33.45 -36.07 27.44
C LEU A 847 -33.16 -36.29 28.92
N THR A 848 -31.94 -36.73 29.22
CA THR A 848 -31.36 -36.67 30.57
C THR A 848 -30.99 -35.23 30.94
N ASP A 849 -30.89 -34.93 32.24
CA ASP A 849 -30.56 -33.59 32.72
C ASP A 849 -29.17 -33.11 32.26
N ASP A 850 -28.22 -34.02 32.09
CA ASP A 850 -26.88 -33.73 31.55
C ASP A 850 -26.93 -33.21 30.10
N ILE A 851 -27.69 -33.89 29.24
CA ILE A 851 -27.86 -33.48 27.84
C ILE A 851 -28.61 -32.14 27.76
N ARG A 852 -29.60 -31.92 28.62
CA ARG A 852 -30.32 -30.63 28.68
C ARG A 852 -29.38 -29.49 29.06
N LYS A 853 -28.56 -29.68 30.09
CA LYS A 853 -27.60 -28.66 30.56
C LYS A 853 -26.52 -28.36 29.52
N LYS A 854 -26.05 -29.39 28.80
CA LYS A 854 -25.09 -29.20 27.71
C LYS A 854 -25.68 -28.46 26.51
N LEU A 855 -26.96 -28.68 26.22
CA LEU A 855 -27.67 -27.93 25.17
C LEU A 855 -27.84 -26.46 25.55
N GLU A 856 -28.15 -26.14 26.80
CA GLU A 856 -28.22 -24.75 27.31
C GLU A 856 -26.86 -24.04 27.22
N GLN A 857 -25.77 -24.74 27.52
CA GLN A 857 -24.41 -24.21 27.35
C GLN A 857 -24.12 -23.89 25.87
N TYR A 858 -24.47 -24.81 24.96
CA TYR A 858 -24.28 -24.62 23.54
C TYR A 858 -25.13 -23.47 22.98
N ASP A 859 -26.32 -23.22 23.50
CA ASP A 859 -27.10 -22.04 23.12
C ASP A 859 -26.39 -20.73 23.49
N SER A 860 -25.68 -20.68 24.63
CA SER A 860 -24.88 -19.53 25.02
C SER A 860 -23.64 -19.35 24.12
N GLU A 861 -22.88 -20.43 23.90
CA GLU A 861 -21.68 -20.40 23.05
C GLU A 861 -22.03 -20.03 21.60
N LEU A 862 -23.19 -20.47 21.09
CA LEU A 862 -23.67 -20.10 19.77
C LEU A 862 -23.84 -18.59 19.62
N MET A 863 -24.35 -17.91 20.65
CA MET A 863 -24.57 -16.46 20.62
C MET A 863 -23.25 -15.69 20.55
N ASP A 864 -22.22 -16.16 21.24
CA ASP A 864 -20.88 -15.58 21.17
C ASP A 864 -20.24 -15.79 19.79
N LEU A 865 -20.36 -16.99 19.23
CA LEU A 865 -19.89 -17.28 17.87
C LEU A 865 -20.65 -16.47 16.81
N LEU A 866 -21.97 -16.31 16.97
CA LEU A 866 -22.80 -15.49 16.09
C LEU A 866 -22.41 -14.01 16.14
N LYS A 867 -22.09 -13.50 17.34
CA LYS A 867 -21.58 -12.12 17.50
C LYS A 867 -20.25 -11.95 16.77
N LEU A 868 -19.27 -12.84 17.02
CA LEU A 868 -17.97 -12.82 16.34
C LEU A 868 -18.11 -12.93 14.82
N TYR A 869 -19.00 -13.79 14.34
CA TYR A 869 -19.33 -13.94 12.93
C TYR A 869 -19.86 -12.63 12.34
N ASN A 870 -20.84 -12.00 12.98
CA ASN A 870 -21.45 -10.76 12.48
C ASN A 870 -20.45 -9.59 12.47
N GLU A 871 -19.63 -9.45 13.51
CA GLU A 871 -18.55 -8.46 13.53
C GLU A 871 -17.55 -8.71 12.39
N GLY A 872 -17.09 -9.96 12.23
CA GLY A 872 -16.20 -10.35 11.14
C GLY A 872 -16.81 -10.06 9.76
N LYS A 873 -18.07 -10.45 9.53
CA LYS A 873 -18.78 -10.21 8.26
C LYS A 873 -18.94 -8.73 7.94
N SER A 874 -19.16 -7.87 8.94
CA SER A 874 -19.29 -6.42 8.73
C SER A 874 -17.96 -5.73 8.37
N MET A 875 -16.83 -6.33 8.76
CA MET A 875 -15.50 -5.74 8.63
C MET A 875 -14.68 -6.35 7.48
N ILE A 876 -15.10 -7.48 6.90
CA ILE A 876 -14.32 -8.26 5.93
C ILE A 876 -14.06 -7.51 4.61
N ASP A 877 -14.91 -6.54 4.27
CA ASP A 877 -14.79 -5.69 3.08
C ASP A 877 -14.06 -4.36 3.35
N LEU A 878 -13.67 -4.09 4.61
CA LEU A 878 -12.93 -2.88 4.96
C LEU A 878 -11.42 -3.13 4.79
N PRO A 879 -10.71 -2.31 3.99
CA PRO A 879 -9.30 -2.54 3.64
C PRO A 879 -8.38 -2.78 4.83
N ASN A 880 -8.54 -2.02 5.91
CA ASN A 880 -7.64 -2.07 7.08
C ASN A 880 -8.06 -3.12 8.13
N TYR A 881 -9.22 -3.77 7.96
CA TYR A 881 -9.77 -4.68 8.96
C TYR A 881 -9.98 -6.10 8.42
N ALA A 882 -9.85 -6.31 7.11
CA ALA A 882 -10.15 -7.58 6.44
C ALA A 882 -9.43 -8.79 7.07
N PHE A 883 -8.14 -8.67 7.43
CA PHE A 883 -7.42 -9.76 8.09
C PHE A 883 -7.98 -10.06 9.49
N SER A 884 -8.16 -9.04 10.34
CA SER A 884 -8.75 -9.21 11.67
C SER A 884 -10.18 -9.78 11.61
N ALA A 885 -10.95 -9.37 10.59
CA ALA A 885 -12.29 -9.85 10.30
C ALA A 885 -12.27 -11.33 9.89
N SER A 886 -11.31 -11.72 9.04
CA SER A 886 -11.14 -13.11 8.59
C SER A 886 -10.86 -14.07 9.75
N LEU A 887 -10.08 -13.63 10.75
CA LEU A 887 -9.81 -14.43 11.96
C LEU A 887 -11.08 -14.63 12.80
N LYS A 888 -11.93 -13.59 12.93
CA LYS A 888 -13.22 -13.70 13.63
C LYS A 888 -14.15 -14.70 12.92
N ILE A 889 -14.24 -14.63 11.60
CA ILE A 889 -15.03 -15.58 10.78
C ILE A 889 -14.48 -17.00 10.91
N TYR A 890 -13.16 -17.18 10.85
CA TYR A 890 -12.52 -18.49 11.00
C TYR A 890 -12.88 -19.17 12.32
N ARG A 891 -12.73 -18.43 13.43
CA ARG A 891 -13.07 -18.90 14.77
C ARG A 891 -14.56 -19.23 14.89
N SER A 892 -15.43 -18.40 14.31
CA SER A 892 -16.87 -18.61 14.41
C SER A 892 -17.32 -19.88 13.68
N TYR A 893 -16.89 -20.11 12.44
CA TYR A 893 -17.38 -21.26 11.65
C TYR A 893 -16.79 -22.58 12.12
N THR A 894 -15.51 -22.59 12.51
CA THR A 894 -14.88 -23.82 13.04
C THR A 894 -15.46 -24.22 14.39
N GLY A 895 -15.75 -23.25 15.27
CA GLY A 895 -16.44 -23.46 16.54
C GLY A 895 -17.83 -24.06 16.33
N LEU A 896 -18.63 -23.45 15.45
CA LEU A 896 -19.99 -23.92 15.17
C LEU A 896 -20.03 -25.33 14.56
N LYS A 897 -19.11 -25.63 13.65
CA LYS A 897 -18.96 -26.97 13.05
C LYS A 897 -18.62 -28.05 14.08
N LYS A 898 -17.94 -27.70 15.17
CA LYS A 898 -17.70 -28.63 16.28
C LYS A 898 -19.00 -28.90 17.04
N MET A 899 -19.77 -27.87 17.36
CA MET A 899 -21.05 -28.00 18.06
C MET A 899 -22.07 -28.84 17.28
N VAL A 900 -22.17 -28.64 15.96
CA VAL A 900 -23.03 -29.44 15.07
C VAL A 900 -22.70 -30.93 15.17
N ARG A 901 -21.40 -31.30 15.10
CA ARG A 901 -20.95 -32.69 15.22
C ARG A 901 -21.33 -33.30 16.57
N ASP A 902 -21.18 -32.53 17.65
CA ASP A 902 -21.53 -33.00 18.99
C ASP A 902 -23.04 -33.26 19.15
N LEU A 903 -23.89 -32.40 18.58
CA LEU A 903 -25.35 -32.57 18.60
C LEU A 903 -25.78 -33.81 17.81
N GLU A 904 -25.18 -34.08 16.65
CA GLU A 904 -25.45 -35.29 15.86
C GLU A 904 -25.15 -36.56 16.68
N ALA A 905 -24.02 -36.58 17.38
CA ALA A 905 -23.65 -37.70 18.26
C ALA A 905 -24.61 -37.87 19.46
N MET A 906 -25.16 -36.77 20.01
CA MET A 906 -26.15 -36.86 21.09
C MET A 906 -27.48 -37.45 20.61
N ILE A 907 -27.94 -37.06 19.42
CA ILE A 907 -29.16 -37.60 18.82
C ILE A 907 -29.03 -39.10 18.56
N GLU A 908 -27.86 -39.55 18.11
CA GLU A 908 -27.59 -40.98 17.90
C GLU A 908 -27.71 -41.78 19.19
N LYS A 909 -27.10 -41.31 20.29
CA LYS A 909 -27.20 -41.92 21.62
C LYS A 909 -28.63 -41.94 22.17
N ALA A 910 -29.41 -40.91 21.89
CA ALA A 910 -30.82 -40.87 22.30
C ALA A 910 -31.67 -41.90 21.56
N LYS A 911 -31.39 -42.14 20.27
CA LYS A 911 -32.12 -43.09 19.43
C LYS A 911 -31.76 -44.56 19.69
N SER A 912 -30.55 -44.86 20.15
CA SER A 912 -30.05 -46.24 20.33
C SER A 912 -30.54 -46.95 21.60
N GLY A 913 -31.24 -46.25 22.51
CA GLY A 913 -31.70 -46.81 23.80
C GLY A 913 -30.60 -47.02 24.84
N GLU A 914 -29.36 -46.61 24.55
CA GLU A 914 -28.23 -46.72 25.48
C GLU A 914 -28.42 -45.93 26.78
N LEU A 915 -29.16 -44.82 26.74
CA LEU A 915 -29.47 -44.00 27.91
C LEU A 915 -30.32 -44.77 28.95
N GLU A 916 -31.24 -45.61 28.49
CA GLU A 916 -32.10 -46.41 29.38
C GLU A 916 -31.31 -47.55 30.02
N LYS A 917 -30.51 -48.27 29.23
CA LYS A 917 -29.60 -49.31 29.73
C LYS A 917 -28.58 -48.78 30.73
N LYS A 918 -28.06 -47.56 30.53
CA LYS A 918 -27.14 -46.91 31.48
C LYS A 918 -27.81 -46.68 32.83
N ARG A 919 -29.06 -46.22 32.83
CA ARG A 919 -29.81 -46.02 34.08
C ARG A 919 -30.08 -47.34 34.81
N GLU A 920 -30.37 -48.41 34.08
CA GLU A 920 -30.53 -49.75 34.68
C GLU A 920 -29.23 -50.25 35.33
N MET A 921 -28.08 -50.04 34.67
CA MET A 921 -26.77 -50.39 35.23
C MET A 921 -26.40 -49.53 36.45
N GLU A 922 -26.72 -48.23 36.45
CA GLU A 922 -26.52 -47.33 37.59
C GLU A 922 -27.35 -47.76 38.82
N GLU A 923 -28.59 -48.19 38.63
CA GLU A 923 -29.42 -48.74 39.72
C GLU A 923 -28.89 -50.08 40.21
N LEU A 924 -28.43 -50.95 39.30
CA LEU A 924 -27.87 -52.24 39.66
C LEU A 924 -26.55 -52.11 40.43
N ALA A 925 -25.74 -51.10 40.13
CA ALA A 925 -24.48 -50.82 40.82
C ALA A 925 -24.67 -50.50 42.32
N LYS A 926 -25.82 -49.93 42.71
CA LYS A 926 -26.14 -49.63 44.12
C LYS A 926 -26.26 -50.88 45.00
N ASN A 927 -26.45 -52.04 44.39
CA ASN A 927 -26.59 -53.31 45.09
C ASN A 927 -25.25 -54.07 45.22
N LEU A 928 -24.15 -53.53 44.70
CA LEU A 928 -22.83 -54.12 44.89
C LEU A 928 -22.43 -54.04 46.36
N THR A 929 -21.99 -55.15 46.91
CA THR A 929 -21.45 -55.22 48.29
C THR A 929 -19.96 -54.94 48.34
N LYS A 930 -19.28 -55.01 47.19
CA LYS A 930 -17.89 -54.60 46.97
C LYS A 930 -17.79 -53.37 46.09
N THR A 931 -16.75 -52.57 46.31
CA THR A 931 -16.44 -51.41 45.48
C THR A 931 -15.60 -51.88 44.29
N ILE A 932 -16.18 -51.89 43.09
CA ILE A 932 -15.46 -52.31 41.88
C ILE A 932 -14.64 -51.13 41.35
N ASP A 933 -13.45 -50.93 41.90
CA ASP A 933 -12.52 -49.85 41.55
C ASP A 933 -11.13 -50.33 41.09
N GLY A 934 -10.92 -51.65 41.11
CA GLY A 934 -9.68 -52.32 40.71
C GLY A 934 -8.75 -52.56 41.88
N ASN A 935 -9.06 -52.09 43.09
CA ASN A 935 -8.24 -52.27 44.28
C ASN A 935 -8.85 -53.33 45.21
N LEU A 936 -8.07 -54.35 45.55
CA LEU A 936 -8.57 -55.48 46.34
C LEU A 936 -8.63 -55.21 47.86
N ASP A 937 -8.59 -53.95 48.29
CA ASP A 937 -8.56 -53.56 49.72
C ASP A 937 -9.82 -54.03 50.50
N ASP A 938 -10.96 -54.19 49.82
CA ASP A 938 -12.22 -54.67 50.41
C ASP A 938 -12.47 -56.19 50.23
N TRP A 939 -11.48 -56.91 49.70
CA TRP A 939 -11.49 -58.37 49.60
C TRP A 939 -10.95 -58.98 50.90
N SER A 940 -11.83 -59.67 51.63
CA SER A 940 -11.49 -60.35 52.89
C SER A 940 -11.37 -61.87 52.74
N VAL A 941 -11.40 -62.37 51.51
CA VAL A 941 -11.23 -63.79 51.16
C VAL A 941 -9.79 -64.05 50.72
N GLU A 942 -9.26 -65.21 51.08
CA GLU A 942 -7.97 -65.69 50.57
C GLU A 942 -8.08 -66.07 49.09
N PRO A 943 -6.99 -65.99 48.30
CA PRO A 943 -7.03 -66.40 46.90
C PRO A 943 -7.37 -67.87 46.78
N VAL A 944 -8.25 -68.20 45.84
CA VAL A 944 -8.68 -69.58 45.57
C VAL A 944 -7.66 -70.34 44.70
N ALA A 945 -6.77 -69.61 44.02
CA ALA A 945 -5.56 -70.12 43.38
C ALA A 945 -4.48 -69.03 43.37
N GLU A 946 -3.22 -69.41 43.57
CA GLU A 946 -2.07 -68.51 43.53
C GLU A 946 -0.91 -69.17 42.76
N ASP A 947 -0.26 -68.41 41.88
CA ASP A 947 0.97 -68.82 41.23
C ASP A 947 2.14 -68.70 42.22
N THR A 948 2.73 -69.85 42.54
CA THR A 948 3.92 -69.98 43.39
C THR A 948 5.14 -70.47 42.61
N THR A 949 4.98 -70.82 41.34
CA THR A 949 6.03 -71.34 40.46
C THR A 949 6.62 -70.24 39.58
N GLY A 950 5.86 -69.21 39.25
CA GLY A 950 6.31 -68.03 38.51
C GLY A 950 6.48 -68.29 37.01
N PHE A 951 5.63 -69.15 36.43
CA PHE A 951 5.78 -69.64 35.05
C PHE A 951 5.35 -68.62 33.98
N GLY A 952 4.60 -67.58 34.35
CA GLY A 952 4.22 -66.49 33.45
C GLY A 952 5.40 -65.63 32.95
N GLN A 953 5.15 -64.82 31.93
CA GLN A 953 6.15 -63.96 31.29
C GLN A 953 5.89 -62.46 31.52
N ASP A 954 6.91 -61.61 31.32
CA ASP A 954 6.77 -60.17 31.51
C ASP A 954 5.65 -59.60 30.64
N GLY A 955 4.54 -59.16 31.25
CA GLY A 955 3.35 -58.61 30.58
C GLY A 955 2.19 -59.59 30.36
N ALA A 956 2.39 -60.88 30.69
CA ALA A 956 1.36 -61.91 30.78
C ALA A 956 1.70 -62.90 31.91
N ASN A 957 1.67 -62.44 33.16
CA ASN A 957 1.99 -63.21 34.37
C ASN A 957 0.86 -63.06 35.41
N LEU A 958 0.09 -64.12 35.61
CA LEU A 958 -1.01 -64.20 36.56
C LEU A 958 -0.48 -64.57 37.95
N LYS A 959 -0.85 -63.79 38.97
CA LYS A 959 -0.37 -64.01 40.33
C LYS A 959 -1.37 -64.72 41.23
N ALA A 960 -2.58 -64.20 41.36
CA ALA A 960 -3.60 -64.82 42.22
C ALA A 960 -5.01 -64.55 41.72
N LEU A 961 -5.87 -65.56 41.89
CA LEU A 961 -7.29 -65.57 41.54
C LEU A 961 -8.11 -65.59 42.83
N TYR A 962 -8.99 -64.61 42.99
CA TYR A 962 -9.91 -64.47 44.10
C TYR A 962 -11.35 -64.64 43.60
N VAL A 963 -12.18 -65.32 44.38
CA VAL A 963 -13.59 -65.51 44.07
C VAL A 963 -14.38 -65.31 45.35
N ASP A 964 -15.38 -64.43 45.30
CA ASP A 964 -16.31 -64.15 46.38
C ASP A 964 -17.73 -64.03 45.82
N TYR A 965 -18.75 -64.06 46.65
CA TYR A 965 -20.13 -63.93 46.19
C TYR A 965 -21.08 -63.41 47.27
N ASP A 966 -22.18 -62.81 46.82
CA ASP A 966 -23.34 -62.50 47.66
C ASP A 966 -24.62 -63.07 47.01
N ASP A 967 -25.79 -62.65 47.51
CA ASP A 967 -27.09 -63.11 47.01
C ASP A 967 -27.41 -62.63 45.58
N GLN A 968 -26.73 -61.58 45.10
CA GLN A 968 -27.01 -60.91 43.83
C GLN A 968 -25.87 -61.01 42.81
N PHE A 969 -24.62 -61.11 43.25
CA PHE A 969 -23.43 -61.05 42.41
C PHE A 969 -22.42 -62.17 42.70
N LEU A 970 -21.76 -62.60 41.62
CA LEU A 970 -20.47 -63.27 41.64
C LEU A 970 -19.37 -62.21 41.51
N TYR A 971 -18.40 -62.23 42.41
CA TYR A 971 -17.20 -61.39 42.33
C TYR A 971 -15.99 -62.25 41.96
N ILE A 972 -15.21 -61.80 40.98
CA ILE A 972 -13.95 -62.42 40.59
C ILE A 972 -12.89 -61.34 40.54
N ALA A 973 -11.71 -61.60 41.12
CA ALA A 973 -10.57 -60.73 40.98
C ALA A 973 -9.31 -61.49 40.57
N LEU A 974 -8.47 -60.82 39.77
CA LEU A 974 -7.15 -61.28 39.38
C LEU A 974 -6.10 -60.26 39.82
N THR A 975 -4.99 -60.76 40.32
CA THR A 975 -3.74 -60.01 40.46
C THR A 975 -2.70 -60.60 39.52
N THR A 976 -1.76 -59.77 39.09
CA THR A 976 -0.71 -60.12 38.13
C THR A 976 0.63 -59.54 38.60
N GLU A 977 1.74 -60.14 38.16
CA GLU A 977 3.10 -59.64 38.42
C GLU A 977 3.76 -59.14 37.11
N ASN A 978 2.98 -58.47 36.27
CA ASN A 978 3.46 -57.95 35.00
C ASN A 978 4.51 -56.83 35.18
N LYS A 979 5.60 -56.90 34.40
CA LYS A 979 6.70 -55.90 34.36
C LYS A 979 6.86 -55.23 32.99
N ALA A 980 5.95 -55.54 32.08
CA ALA A 980 5.89 -54.98 30.73
C ALA A 980 4.43 -54.83 30.30
N SER A 981 4.17 -53.97 29.32
CA SER A 981 2.86 -53.82 28.68
C SER A 981 2.99 -54.13 27.19
N TRP A 982 2.18 -55.07 26.70
CA TRP A 982 2.00 -55.38 25.28
C TRP A 982 0.65 -56.09 25.09
N ARG A 983 0.26 -56.35 23.84
CA ARG A 983 -1.12 -56.81 23.53
C ARG A 983 -1.36 -58.26 23.94
N VAL A 984 -2.25 -58.45 24.92
CA VAL A 984 -2.63 -59.75 25.49
C VAL A 984 -4.11 -59.78 25.82
N ALA A 985 -4.62 -60.98 26.07
CA ALA A 985 -5.99 -61.16 26.50
C ALA A 985 -6.11 -62.08 27.70
N TYR A 986 -6.87 -61.63 28.70
CA TYR A 986 -7.19 -62.35 29.91
C TYR A 986 -8.55 -63.02 29.78
N GLY A 987 -8.58 -64.35 29.86
CA GLY A 987 -9.77 -65.17 29.80
C GLY A 987 -10.10 -65.77 31.17
N ILE A 988 -11.38 -65.86 31.51
CA ILE A 988 -11.86 -66.59 32.69
C ILE A 988 -13.02 -67.48 32.27
N SER A 989 -12.85 -68.79 32.37
CA SER A 989 -13.86 -69.79 31.99
C SER A 989 -14.59 -70.31 33.22
N LEU A 990 -15.92 -70.40 33.11
CA LEU A 990 -16.84 -70.78 34.17
C LEU A 990 -17.68 -72.00 33.74
N ASP A 991 -17.65 -73.06 34.55
CA ASP A 991 -18.56 -74.22 34.49
C ASP A 991 -19.42 -74.24 35.76
N TYR A 992 -20.72 -74.03 35.61
CA TYR A 992 -21.66 -73.88 36.74
C TYR A 992 -23.03 -74.56 36.52
N LYS A 993 -23.23 -75.22 35.39
CA LYS A 993 -24.42 -76.05 35.11
C LYS A 993 -24.02 -77.28 34.30
N GLU A 994 -24.86 -78.32 34.32
CA GLU A 994 -24.60 -79.53 33.55
C GLU A 994 -24.66 -79.25 32.03
N GLY A 995 -23.62 -79.66 31.30
CA GLY A 995 -23.48 -79.42 29.86
C GLY A 995 -22.23 -78.60 29.57
N GLY A 996 -22.29 -77.71 28.57
CA GLY A 996 -21.22 -76.74 28.28
C GLY A 996 -20.29 -77.12 27.12
N TYR A 997 -19.42 -76.18 26.76
CA TYR A 997 -18.48 -76.27 25.63
C TYR A 997 -17.13 -76.86 26.06
N THR A 998 -16.60 -77.85 25.33
CA THR A 998 -15.40 -78.61 25.73
C THR A 998 -14.25 -78.67 24.71
N THR A 999 -14.45 -78.33 23.43
CA THR A 999 -13.49 -78.72 22.38
C THR A 999 -12.81 -77.56 21.65
N GLY A 1000 -11.47 -77.58 21.58
CA GLY A 1000 -10.67 -77.02 20.48
C GLY A 1000 -10.29 -75.54 20.55
N GLN A 1001 -11.19 -74.64 20.97
CA GLN A 1001 -10.90 -73.21 21.11
C GLN A 1001 -11.79 -72.53 22.16
N ASP A 1002 -11.37 -71.39 22.72
CA ASP A 1002 -12.28 -70.54 23.50
C ASP A 1002 -13.20 -69.71 22.58
N SER A 1003 -14.10 -68.90 23.15
CA SER A 1003 -15.03 -68.09 22.35
C SER A 1003 -14.36 -66.97 21.55
N TRP A 1004 -13.08 -66.66 21.77
CA TRP A 1004 -12.31 -65.72 20.93
C TRP A 1004 -11.34 -66.43 19.99
N ALA A 1005 -11.56 -67.73 19.76
CA ALA A 1005 -10.77 -68.57 18.86
C ALA A 1005 -9.30 -68.73 19.31
N ARG A 1006 -9.00 -68.63 20.61
CA ARG A 1006 -7.70 -69.03 21.19
C ARG A 1006 -7.60 -70.54 21.22
N LYS A 1007 -6.40 -71.11 21.08
CA LYS A 1007 -6.18 -72.57 21.09
C LYS A 1007 -6.20 -73.14 22.51
N VAL A 1008 -7.26 -72.82 23.23
CA VAL A 1008 -7.51 -73.27 24.59
C VAL A 1008 -8.74 -74.17 24.57
N SER A 1009 -8.62 -75.34 25.18
CA SER A 1009 -9.69 -76.33 25.35
C SER A 1009 -9.85 -76.72 26.81
N PHE A 1010 -10.94 -77.39 27.16
CA PHE A 1010 -11.34 -77.59 28.55
C PHE A 1010 -11.82 -79.02 28.79
N SER A 1011 -11.34 -79.65 29.87
CA SER A 1011 -11.81 -80.96 30.32
C SER A 1011 -13.25 -80.93 30.86
N ARG A 1012 -13.75 -79.74 31.20
CA ARG A 1012 -15.11 -79.46 31.69
C ARG A 1012 -15.90 -78.67 30.67
N GLY A 1013 -17.23 -78.78 30.72
CA GLY A 1013 -18.09 -78.04 29.79
C GLY A 1013 -18.30 -76.61 30.25
N ILE A 1014 -17.68 -75.67 29.56
CA ILE A 1014 -17.73 -74.25 29.90
C ILE A 1014 -19.09 -73.64 29.50
N ASP A 1015 -19.70 -72.95 30.45
CA ASP A 1015 -21.01 -72.30 30.31
C ASP A 1015 -20.92 -70.81 30.02
N ALA A 1016 -19.89 -70.15 30.56
CA ALA A 1016 -19.62 -68.75 30.32
C ALA A 1016 -18.11 -68.48 30.28
N GLN A 1017 -17.74 -67.46 29.52
CA GLN A 1017 -16.37 -66.94 29.47
C GLN A 1017 -16.39 -65.43 29.63
N LEU A 1018 -15.52 -64.93 30.49
CA LEU A 1018 -15.18 -63.52 30.55
C LEU A 1018 -13.89 -63.29 29.78
N TYR A 1019 -13.81 -62.14 29.13
CA TYR A 1019 -12.64 -61.83 28.33
C TYR A 1019 -12.33 -60.35 28.35
N PHE A 1020 -11.06 -60.05 28.57
CA PHE A 1020 -10.54 -58.70 28.71
C PHE A 1020 -9.32 -58.55 27.81
N TYR A 1021 -9.44 -57.70 26.80
CA TYR A 1021 -8.36 -57.43 25.86
C TYR A 1021 -7.55 -56.22 26.32
N TRP A 1022 -6.29 -56.43 26.68
CA TRP A 1022 -5.35 -55.38 27.06
C TRP A 1022 -4.61 -54.88 25.81
N ASN A 1023 -4.82 -53.63 25.43
CA ASN A 1023 -4.25 -53.05 24.22
C ASN A 1023 -2.93 -52.31 24.50
N GLY A 1024 -1.88 -53.06 24.85
CA GLY A 1024 -0.52 -52.52 24.96
C GLY A 1024 0.14 -52.19 23.60
N PRO A 1025 1.38 -51.70 23.58
CA PRO A 1025 2.14 -51.49 22.35
C PRO A 1025 2.40 -52.82 21.62
N PHE A 1026 2.39 -52.76 20.28
CA PHE A 1026 2.77 -53.87 19.41
C PHE A 1026 3.30 -53.31 18.08
N ASP A 1027 4.51 -53.72 17.68
CA ASP A 1027 5.27 -53.15 16.57
C ASP A 1027 5.41 -51.61 16.65
N GLN A 1028 4.97 -50.87 15.62
CA GLN A 1028 5.02 -49.41 15.56
C GLN A 1028 3.79 -48.74 16.21
N ASP A 1029 2.78 -49.52 16.59
CA ASP A 1029 1.58 -49.01 17.25
C ASP A 1029 1.79 -48.98 18.76
N LYS A 1030 1.72 -47.78 19.34
CA LYS A 1030 1.94 -47.55 20.77
C LYS A 1030 0.84 -48.16 21.66
N GLY A 1031 -0.29 -48.57 21.09
CA GLY A 1031 -1.44 -49.07 21.85
C GLY A 1031 -2.07 -48.00 22.75
N THR A 1032 -3.12 -48.38 23.46
CA THR A 1032 -3.82 -47.51 24.43
C THR A 1032 -3.45 -47.79 25.88
N ASN A 1033 -2.72 -48.88 26.15
CA ASN A 1033 -2.27 -49.33 27.48
C ASN A 1033 -3.41 -49.41 28.50
N ASN A 1034 -4.55 -49.93 28.05
CA ASN A 1034 -5.77 -50.07 28.82
C ASN A 1034 -6.60 -51.24 28.29
N ILE A 1035 -7.62 -51.68 29.06
CA ILE A 1035 -8.58 -52.68 28.58
C ILE A 1035 -9.50 -52.00 27.55
N SER A 1036 -9.36 -52.36 26.27
CA SER A 1036 -10.14 -51.77 25.19
C SER A 1036 -11.41 -52.56 24.86
N SER A 1037 -11.52 -53.80 25.35
CA SER A 1037 -12.71 -54.63 25.22
C SER A 1037 -12.87 -55.53 26.44
N ALA A 1038 -14.09 -55.61 26.97
CA ALA A 1038 -14.45 -56.44 28.11
C ALA A 1038 -15.83 -57.06 27.87
N GLN A 1039 -15.92 -58.39 27.90
CA GLN A 1039 -17.12 -59.10 27.45
C GLN A 1039 -17.48 -60.27 28.38
N LEU A 1040 -18.78 -60.49 28.55
CA LEU A 1040 -19.36 -61.72 29.10
C LEU A 1040 -19.99 -62.51 27.96
N VAL A 1041 -19.44 -63.68 27.71
CA VAL A 1041 -19.87 -64.58 26.64
C VAL A 1041 -20.51 -65.82 27.23
N LEU A 1042 -21.71 -66.14 26.76
CA LEU A 1042 -22.54 -67.23 27.29
C LEU A 1042 -22.71 -68.34 26.25
N TRP A 1043 -22.56 -69.59 26.66
CA TRP A 1043 -22.87 -70.74 25.83
C TRP A 1043 -24.35 -71.08 25.89
N ASN A 1044 -25.01 -71.08 24.74
CA ASN A 1044 -26.43 -71.40 24.63
C ASN A 1044 -26.72 -72.86 24.21
N GLY A 1045 -25.68 -73.68 24.03
CA GLY A 1045 -25.78 -75.06 23.54
C GLY A 1045 -25.38 -75.26 22.08
N SER A 1046 -25.37 -74.22 21.26
CA SER A 1046 -24.97 -74.29 19.83
C SER A 1046 -24.04 -73.17 19.39
N SER A 1047 -24.07 -72.00 20.04
CA SER A 1047 -23.20 -70.87 19.75
C SER A 1047 -22.90 -70.05 21.00
N TRP A 1048 -21.82 -69.27 20.91
CA TRP A 1048 -21.49 -68.24 21.88
C TRP A 1048 -22.37 -66.99 21.68
N ILE A 1049 -22.87 -66.43 22.77
CA ILE A 1049 -23.62 -65.15 22.80
C ILE A 1049 -22.75 -64.09 23.45
N TYR A 1050 -22.38 -63.07 22.69
CA TYR A 1050 -21.48 -62.01 23.13
C TYR A 1050 -22.23 -60.84 23.71
N ASN A 1051 -21.92 -60.49 24.95
CA ASN A 1051 -22.46 -59.32 25.62
C ASN A 1051 -21.30 -58.44 26.09
N ASP A 1052 -21.36 -57.16 25.76
CA ASP A 1052 -20.43 -56.19 26.34
C ASP A 1052 -20.66 -56.14 27.85
N LEU A 1053 -19.57 -56.28 28.61
CA LEU A 1053 -19.64 -56.40 30.06
C LEU A 1053 -20.21 -55.11 30.68
N LYS A 1054 -19.97 -53.94 30.07
CA LYS A 1054 -20.53 -52.64 30.52
C LYS A 1054 -22.07 -52.61 30.62
N TRP A 1055 -22.75 -53.53 29.95
CA TRP A 1055 -24.22 -53.65 29.95
C TRP A 1055 -24.74 -54.88 30.71
N THR A 1056 -23.86 -55.72 31.23
CA THR A 1056 -24.23 -57.01 31.84
C THR A 1056 -23.53 -57.30 33.17
N GLY A 1057 -22.54 -56.50 33.54
CA GLY A 1057 -21.82 -56.56 34.80
C GLY A 1057 -20.94 -55.32 35.00
N PHE A 1058 -20.01 -55.42 35.94
CA PHE A 1058 -19.09 -54.34 36.30
C PHE A 1058 -17.67 -54.86 36.29
N TYR A 1059 -16.72 -54.02 35.90
CA TYR A 1059 -15.31 -54.32 36.05
C TYR A 1059 -14.51 -53.03 36.24
N ALA A 1060 -13.39 -53.15 36.93
CA ALA A 1060 -12.40 -52.10 37.11
C ALA A 1060 -11.02 -52.74 37.24
N TYR A 1061 -9.97 -51.96 37.00
CA TYR A 1061 -8.62 -52.48 36.96
C TYR A 1061 -7.58 -51.39 37.27
N ILE A 1062 -6.42 -51.83 37.75
CA ILE A 1062 -5.21 -51.02 37.83
C ILE A 1062 -4.22 -51.56 36.81
N GLY A 1063 -3.60 -50.67 36.04
CA GLY A 1063 -2.58 -51.02 35.05
C GLY A 1063 -2.10 -49.81 34.27
N GLY A 1064 -1.06 -49.97 33.46
CA GLY A 1064 -0.52 -48.86 32.68
C GLY A 1064 0.55 -49.26 31.67
N ALA A 1065 1.14 -48.25 31.02
CA ALA A 1065 2.06 -48.45 29.90
C ALA A 1065 3.38 -49.15 30.27
N GLU A 1066 3.81 -49.04 31.53
CA GLU A 1066 5.07 -49.66 31.98
C GLU A 1066 4.87 -51.13 32.36
N ASN A 1067 3.85 -51.43 33.17
CA ASN A 1067 3.70 -52.73 33.82
C ASN A 1067 2.48 -53.53 33.35
N GLY A 1068 1.76 -53.08 32.32
CA GLY A 1068 0.55 -53.76 31.84
C GLY A 1068 -0.58 -53.77 32.87
N LEU A 1069 -1.51 -54.73 32.76
CA LEU A 1069 -2.54 -54.98 33.77
C LEU A 1069 -1.86 -55.39 35.09
N GLN A 1070 -2.36 -54.92 36.23
CA GLN A 1070 -1.83 -55.27 37.56
C GLN A 1070 -2.91 -55.98 38.39
N THR A 1071 -4.11 -55.40 38.44
CA THR A 1071 -5.28 -55.96 39.12
C THR A 1071 -6.51 -55.82 38.24
N LEU A 1072 -7.43 -56.77 38.33
CA LEU A 1072 -8.72 -56.74 37.65
C LEU A 1072 -9.79 -57.24 38.60
N GLU A 1073 -10.81 -56.42 38.81
CA GLU A 1073 -12.00 -56.75 39.60
C GLU A 1073 -13.23 -56.84 38.71
N ILE A 1074 -14.07 -57.82 38.98
CA ILE A 1074 -15.25 -58.12 38.16
C ILE A 1074 -16.42 -58.46 39.08
N ALA A 1075 -17.59 -57.88 38.80
CA ALA A 1075 -18.85 -58.27 39.43
C ALA A 1075 -19.89 -58.63 38.36
N ILE A 1076 -20.40 -59.86 38.43
CA ILE A 1076 -21.41 -60.37 37.50
C ILE A 1076 -22.70 -60.64 38.28
N PRO A 1077 -23.83 -60.00 37.92
CA PRO A 1077 -25.11 -60.34 38.53
C PRO A 1077 -25.46 -61.80 38.21
N TRP A 1078 -25.91 -62.57 39.21
CA TRP A 1078 -26.36 -63.96 39.00
C TRP A 1078 -27.42 -64.08 37.91
N LYS A 1079 -28.26 -63.05 37.77
CA LYS A 1079 -29.27 -62.95 36.70
C LYS A 1079 -28.64 -63.02 35.29
N ALA A 1080 -27.46 -62.44 35.08
CA ALA A 1080 -26.76 -62.47 33.80
C ALA A 1080 -26.22 -63.87 33.47
N LEU A 1081 -25.88 -64.67 34.49
CA LEU A 1081 -25.45 -66.07 34.35
C LEU A 1081 -26.63 -67.07 34.27
N GLY A 1082 -27.87 -66.60 34.48
CA GLY A 1082 -29.08 -67.42 34.46
C GLY A 1082 -29.56 -67.90 35.83
N GLY A 1083 -28.92 -67.49 36.93
CA GLY A 1083 -29.24 -67.83 38.32
C GLY A 1083 -28.00 -68.09 39.18
N LYS A 1084 -28.19 -68.16 40.50
CA LYS A 1084 -27.13 -68.51 41.48
C LYS A 1084 -26.99 -70.04 41.53
N PRO A 1085 -25.83 -70.63 41.13
CA PRO A 1085 -25.59 -72.08 41.18
C PRO A 1085 -25.14 -72.52 42.58
N SER A 1086 -25.10 -73.84 42.84
CA SER A 1086 -24.60 -74.40 44.12
C SER A 1086 -23.08 -74.61 44.16
N GLU A 1087 -22.44 -74.68 42.99
CA GLU A 1087 -20.99 -74.73 42.84
C GLU A 1087 -20.59 -74.17 41.48
N ILE A 1088 -19.37 -73.64 41.38
CA ILE A 1088 -18.79 -73.12 40.15
C ILE A 1088 -17.34 -73.59 40.03
N TYR A 1089 -16.94 -73.99 38.83
CA TYR A 1089 -15.57 -74.35 38.48
C TYR A 1089 -14.96 -73.23 37.63
N ILE A 1090 -13.79 -72.75 38.03
CA ILE A 1090 -13.17 -71.56 37.44
C ILE A 1090 -11.72 -71.86 37.05
N VAL A 1091 -11.35 -71.41 35.87
CA VAL A 1091 -9.96 -71.28 35.44
C VAL A 1091 -9.78 -69.90 34.81
N ALA A 1092 -8.75 -69.18 35.24
CA ALA A 1092 -8.30 -67.94 34.61
C ALA A 1092 -7.02 -68.21 33.81
N TYR A 1093 -6.86 -67.58 32.67
CA TYR A 1093 -5.72 -67.78 31.79
C TYR A 1093 -5.42 -66.51 30.99
N VAL A 1094 -4.19 -66.37 30.50
CA VAL A 1094 -3.78 -65.25 29.63
C VAL A 1094 -3.24 -65.79 28.31
N THR A 1095 -3.62 -65.17 27.20
CA THR A 1095 -3.27 -65.53 25.82
C THR A 1095 -2.79 -64.31 25.04
N GLY A 1096 -2.30 -64.52 23.82
CA GLY A 1096 -1.76 -63.45 22.97
C GLY A 1096 -2.86 -62.61 22.34
N GLN A 1097 -2.57 -61.84 21.29
CA GLN A 1097 -3.57 -61.01 20.60
C GLN A 1097 -4.27 -61.69 19.41
N GLY A 1098 -3.66 -62.69 18.77
CA GLY A 1098 -4.14 -63.34 17.54
C GLY A 1098 -5.05 -64.56 17.73
N ALA A 1099 -6.06 -64.68 16.86
CA ALA A 1099 -6.83 -65.92 16.75
C ALA A 1099 -5.87 -67.09 16.46
N GLY A 1100 -5.86 -68.10 17.32
CA GLY A 1100 -4.92 -69.22 17.24
C GLY A 1100 -3.74 -69.21 18.22
N ASP A 1101 -3.64 -68.21 19.10
CA ASP A 1101 -2.64 -68.19 20.19
C ASP A 1101 -3.06 -69.14 21.33
N SER A 1102 -2.09 -69.81 21.97
CA SER A 1102 -2.27 -70.62 23.19
C SER A 1102 -2.17 -69.77 24.47
N ALA A 1103 -2.40 -70.40 25.63
CA ALA A 1103 -2.26 -69.78 26.93
C ALA A 1103 -0.81 -69.85 27.41
N VAL A 1104 -0.34 -68.76 28.01
CA VAL A 1104 1.04 -68.63 28.51
C VAL A 1104 1.12 -68.68 30.03
N ASP A 1105 -0.03 -68.56 30.70
CA ASP A 1105 -0.16 -68.68 32.15
C ASP A 1105 -1.61 -68.98 32.51
N SER A 1106 -1.82 -69.68 33.63
CA SER A 1106 -3.15 -70.03 34.13
C SER A 1106 -3.24 -70.15 35.65
N LEU A 1107 -4.43 -69.87 36.18
CA LEU A 1107 -4.79 -70.06 37.58
C LEU A 1107 -6.05 -70.94 37.68
N PRO A 1108 -5.97 -72.15 38.27
CA PRO A 1108 -4.76 -72.76 38.83
C PRO A 1108 -3.71 -73.11 37.77
N ASP A 1109 -2.47 -73.30 38.23
CA ASP A 1109 -1.39 -73.81 37.39
C ASP A 1109 -1.77 -75.19 36.80
N ASP A 1110 -1.72 -75.33 35.48
CA ASP A 1110 -2.09 -76.56 34.76
C ASP A 1110 -0.90 -77.13 34.01
N PRO A 1111 -0.57 -78.43 34.15
CA PRO A 1111 0.54 -79.04 33.43
C PRO A 1111 0.47 -78.93 31.90
N SER A 1112 -0.70 -78.66 31.31
CA SER A 1112 -0.82 -78.54 29.85
C SER A 1112 -0.05 -77.36 29.28
N ILE A 1113 0.15 -76.28 30.05
CA ILE A 1113 0.84 -75.06 29.62
C ILE A 1113 2.36 -75.09 29.86
N HIS A 1114 2.93 -76.23 30.28
CA HIS A 1114 4.37 -76.41 30.57
C HIS A 1114 5.07 -77.29 29.54
N ASP A 1115 4.51 -77.45 28.33
CA ASP A 1115 5.07 -78.36 27.33
C ASP A 1115 6.26 -77.74 26.56
N ARG A 1116 6.52 -76.44 26.75
CA ARG A 1116 7.70 -75.67 26.32
C ARG A 1116 8.25 -74.81 27.47
N ALA A 1117 9.20 -73.94 27.14
CA ALA A 1117 9.81 -73.03 28.11
C ALA A 1117 9.02 -71.70 28.16
N PRO A 1118 9.00 -70.99 29.31
CA PRO A 1118 8.37 -69.67 29.43
C PRO A 1118 8.79 -68.71 28.32
N GLY A 1119 7.82 -68.19 27.56
CA GLY A 1119 8.01 -67.32 26.40
C GLY A 1119 7.91 -67.99 25.02
N GLU A 1120 7.85 -69.33 24.98
CA GLU A 1120 7.67 -70.12 23.74
C GLU A 1120 6.27 -70.78 23.62
N GLU A 1121 5.41 -70.57 24.62
CA GLU A 1121 4.06 -71.16 24.84
C GLU A 1121 2.93 -70.51 24.02
N TRP A 1122 3.24 -69.96 22.84
CA TRP A 1122 2.30 -69.12 22.09
C TRP A 1122 1.56 -69.80 20.94
N THR A 1123 2.00 -70.98 20.51
CA THR A 1123 1.68 -71.50 19.17
C THR A 1123 1.05 -72.90 19.15
N ASP A 1124 1.10 -73.60 20.27
CA ASP A 1124 0.59 -74.94 20.50
C ASP A 1124 -0.89 -74.88 20.96
N ALA A 1125 -1.40 -75.91 21.63
CA ALA A 1125 -2.82 -75.98 22.00
C ALA A 1125 -3.00 -76.59 23.38
N ASP A 1126 -3.53 -75.79 24.30
CA ASP A 1126 -3.71 -76.17 25.69
C ASP A 1126 -5.07 -76.83 25.93
N ASN A 1127 -5.09 -77.81 26.82
CA ASN A 1127 -6.32 -78.41 27.30
C ASN A 1127 -6.35 -78.37 28.82
N PHE A 1128 -6.97 -77.33 29.37
CA PHE A 1128 -7.06 -77.13 30.81
C PHE A 1128 -7.82 -78.28 31.46
N THR A 1129 -7.13 -78.98 32.36
CA THR A 1129 -7.68 -80.09 33.14
C THR A 1129 -7.94 -79.70 34.59
N THR A 1130 -7.37 -78.58 35.04
CA THR A 1130 -7.35 -78.11 36.42
C THR A 1130 -8.24 -76.88 36.59
N PHE A 1131 -9.15 -76.93 37.56
CA PHE A 1131 -10.10 -75.87 37.86
C PHE A 1131 -10.20 -75.70 39.36
N VAL A 1132 -10.33 -74.45 39.81
CA VAL A 1132 -10.77 -74.18 41.18
C VAL A 1132 -12.24 -74.55 41.29
N LYS A 1133 -12.60 -75.34 42.31
CA LYS A 1133 -14.00 -75.55 42.69
C LYS A 1133 -14.37 -74.59 43.82
N VAL A 1134 -15.37 -73.74 43.60
CA VAL A 1134 -15.95 -72.86 44.62
C VAL A 1134 -17.37 -73.35 44.92
N THR A 1135 -17.63 -73.71 46.18
CA THR A 1135 -18.98 -74.07 46.63
C THR A 1135 -19.74 -72.80 47.03
N ILE A 1136 -20.96 -72.66 46.52
CA ILE A 1136 -21.82 -71.50 46.74
C ILE A 1136 -22.97 -71.89 47.65
N GLU A 1137 -23.04 -71.27 48.82
CA GLU A 1137 -24.06 -71.54 49.86
C GLU A 1137 -25.42 -70.89 49.59
#